data_AF-A0A8J6N8K9-F1
#
_entry.id   AF-A0A8J6N8K9-F1
#
_cell.length_a   1.000
_cell.length_b   1.000
_cell.length_c   1.000
_cell.angle_alpha   90.00
_cell.angle_beta   90.00
_cell.angle_gamma   90.00
#
_symmetry.space_group_name_H-M   'P 1'
#
loop_
_entity.id
_entity.type
_entity.pdbx_description
1 polymer ?
#
loop_
_entity_poly.entity_id
_entity_poly.type
_entity_poly.pdbx_seq_one_letter_code
_entity_poly.pdbx_strand_id
1 'polypeptide(L)'
;MIEYDYTLKRDEKDTICTYKPNNIPTKLPNIVYIEGPNSSGKSTLLHIIAIACHGLKNRQMKPALQEKIKNLIDSDYQDLSFKVKITDNDDNLELMSEKKDLKNKEIILRDARNKIISTDHFQKKYNLIYDIPENPTERLRELISEIKDRNLYFQHKLGLLRSYILQIITEIQEARDPARIDSVKNEIKVFNEAKTDLIKELDVLEERLKEVKLFTYIKFYVHYDDVTRRVEREISKIKREENKKKKVIKKISGEASDLKKHLTDEIKNIENLYYNVTPLLQDLFSKGKEKKRFLLWKELIVREEIAHRDFNQTLKHEGSHFRDLLEKEYYAQQKADDLKEAEVFREIIDVLENYSDLKIMIPIAEVSISNFIEILRDKLKEYKNLIAKNENYKSAIDNLNTILAKREYVLNNILPKLSKLYVKEEDTKAAVDDDTDDYQIEKLENQLAENKEKKEYYKTSCFNLGISGQEIKMLYPSVVMGRSAKGLKEYKETHLKDKIYDMKKTLSKKRKEINGKESNLQYLSKELKRLERKEPHPYQANLNFLKDTLLRDIQIMEQKMNIFGSYTKQLINNKYDSSGDLEDRKKYFDHVASYLAKRVGIIRHIESDYVPEKIDLVRKTISTKSGKEIKIADLGTGQGQSAYLKGLLGADDNRKIIALFDEVAMMDSKSLTPVYEKLKELHNNGKLLVGIIVQKAETINVTPIG
;
A
#
# COMPACT_ATOMS: atom_id res chain seq x y z
N MET A 1 21.78 85.06 -18.37
CA MET A 1 23.18 85.35 -18.73
C MET A 1 24.11 84.18 -18.36
N ILE A 2 25.25 84.01 -19.03
CA ILE A 2 26.30 83.03 -18.72
C ILE A 2 27.56 83.77 -18.24
N GLU A 3 27.97 83.57 -17.00
CA GLU A 3 29.23 84.10 -16.44
C GLU A 3 30.20 82.94 -16.20
N TYR A 4 31.43 83.05 -16.68
CA TYR A 4 32.44 82.00 -16.48
C TYR A 4 33.84 82.57 -16.21
N ASP A 5 34.64 81.81 -15.48
CA ASP A 5 36.07 82.04 -15.29
C ASP A 5 36.78 80.68 -15.18
N TYR A 6 38.03 80.61 -15.64
CA TYR A 6 38.85 79.40 -15.52
C TYR A 6 40.34 79.69 -15.46
N THR A 7 41.08 78.77 -14.87
CA THR A 7 42.55 78.70 -14.96
C THR A 7 42.94 77.28 -15.33
N LEU A 8 43.61 77.13 -16.47
CA LEU A 8 44.15 75.87 -16.97
C LEU A 8 45.68 75.94 -16.94
N LYS A 9 46.33 75.06 -16.17
CA LYS A 9 47.78 74.88 -16.21
C LYS A 9 48.12 73.66 -17.03
N ARG A 10 49.07 73.78 -17.96
CA ARG A 10 49.55 72.67 -18.78
C ARG A 10 51.05 72.56 -18.65
N ASP A 11 51.52 71.34 -18.39
CA ASP A 11 52.94 70.97 -18.42
C ASP A 11 53.30 70.53 -19.85
N GLU A 12 54.07 71.36 -20.55
CA GLU A 12 54.56 71.08 -21.91
C GLU A 12 55.97 70.46 -21.88
N LYS A 13 56.42 69.98 -20.71
CA LYS A 13 57.75 69.42 -20.35
C LYS A 13 58.90 70.42 -20.36
N ASP A 14 58.87 71.41 -21.24
CA ASP A 14 59.83 72.51 -21.26
C ASP A 14 59.38 73.66 -20.35
N THR A 15 58.07 73.94 -20.31
CA THR A 15 57.47 75.02 -19.53
C THR A 15 56.08 74.64 -19.01
N ILE A 16 55.68 75.28 -17.89
CA ILE A 16 54.30 75.21 -17.40
C ILE A 16 53.55 76.45 -17.89
N CYS A 17 52.68 76.27 -18.87
CA CYS A 17 51.85 77.34 -19.41
C CYS A 17 50.56 77.48 -18.60
N THR A 18 50.19 78.72 -18.26
CA THR A 18 48.91 79.02 -17.59
C THR A 18 48.00 79.79 -18.53
N TYR A 19 46.83 79.23 -18.82
CA TYR A 19 45.81 79.79 -19.71
C TYR A 19 44.60 80.31 -18.91
N LYS A 20 44.12 81.49 -19.29
CA LYS A 20 42.94 82.18 -18.73
C LYS A 20 42.02 82.66 -19.86
N PRO A 21 40.73 82.94 -19.58
CA PRO A 21 39.81 83.49 -20.58
C PRO A 21 40.17 84.93 -20.94
N ASN A 22 41.12 85.12 -21.86
CA ASN A 22 41.59 86.45 -22.28
C ASN A 22 40.94 86.93 -23.58
N ASN A 23 40.45 85.98 -24.38
CA ASN A 23 40.09 86.20 -25.78
C ASN A 23 38.57 86.27 -26.01
N ILE A 24 37.79 85.57 -25.20
CA ILE A 24 36.31 85.54 -25.25
C ILE A 24 35.80 86.22 -23.96
N PRO A 25 34.82 87.14 -24.03
CA PRO A 25 34.28 87.79 -22.84
C PRO A 25 33.76 86.79 -21.81
N THR A 26 34.09 87.01 -20.54
CA THR A 26 33.67 86.15 -19.41
C THR A 26 32.18 86.25 -19.08
N LYS A 27 31.46 87.23 -19.67
CA LYS A 27 30.01 87.37 -19.59
C LYS A 27 29.41 87.26 -20.99
N LEU A 28 28.51 86.30 -21.17
CA LEU A 28 27.87 85.99 -22.45
C LEU A 28 26.34 85.99 -22.29
N PRO A 29 25.59 86.36 -23.34
CA PRO A 29 24.15 86.09 -23.41
C PRO A 29 23.84 84.58 -23.29
N ASN A 30 22.60 84.23 -22.94
CA ASN A 30 22.16 82.83 -22.89
C ASN A 30 22.22 82.14 -24.25
N ILE A 31 22.00 82.89 -25.33
CA ILE A 31 22.09 82.42 -26.71
C ILE A 31 23.12 83.25 -27.47
N VAL A 32 24.23 82.64 -27.86
CA VAL A 32 25.40 83.33 -28.39
C VAL A 32 26.10 82.54 -29.50
N TYR A 33 26.58 83.26 -30.50
CA TYR A 33 27.39 82.74 -31.60
C TYR A 33 28.80 83.31 -31.49
N ILE A 34 29.80 82.43 -31.45
CA ILE A 34 31.21 82.75 -31.21
C ILE A 34 32.05 82.29 -32.41
N GLU A 35 32.65 83.26 -33.08
CA GLU A 35 33.60 83.04 -34.16
C GLU A 35 35.01 83.35 -33.68
N GLY A 36 36.02 82.66 -34.22
CA GLY A 36 37.42 82.97 -33.92
C GLY A 36 38.42 81.98 -34.49
N PRO A 37 39.73 82.30 -34.46
CA PRO A 37 40.78 81.43 -34.97
C PRO A 37 40.88 80.13 -34.18
N ASN A 38 41.53 79.12 -34.75
CA ASN A 38 41.87 77.91 -34.00
C ASN A 38 42.71 78.29 -32.76
N SER A 39 42.58 77.52 -31.68
CA SER A 39 43.29 77.78 -30.41
C SER A 39 42.91 79.06 -29.65
N SER A 40 41.81 79.73 -30.02
CA SER A 40 41.27 80.88 -29.27
C SER A 40 40.55 80.52 -27.95
N GLY A 41 40.37 79.23 -27.65
CA GLY A 41 39.71 78.74 -26.44
C GLY A 41 38.21 78.43 -26.56
N LYS A 42 37.63 78.50 -27.77
CA LYS A 42 36.20 78.26 -28.01
C LYS A 42 35.73 76.85 -27.57
N SER A 43 36.38 75.80 -28.06
CA SER A 43 36.08 74.43 -27.64
C SER A 43 36.37 74.23 -26.15
N THR A 44 37.41 74.85 -25.60
CA THR A 44 37.72 74.81 -24.16
C THR A 44 36.57 75.39 -23.32
N LEU A 45 35.97 76.51 -23.73
CA LEU A 45 34.78 77.07 -23.09
C LEU A 45 33.61 76.08 -23.11
N LEU A 46 33.30 75.49 -24.27
CA LEU A 46 32.22 74.51 -24.39
C LEU A 46 32.48 73.27 -23.52
N HIS A 47 33.71 72.74 -23.51
CA HIS A 47 34.09 71.64 -22.63
C HIS A 47 33.90 72.02 -21.16
N ILE A 48 34.32 73.20 -20.71
CA ILE A 48 34.16 73.66 -19.32
C ILE A 48 32.68 73.77 -18.94
N ILE A 49 31.84 74.32 -19.81
CA ILE A 49 30.39 74.41 -19.55
C ILE A 49 29.77 73.00 -19.50
N ALA A 50 30.18 72.09 -20.38
CA ALA A 50 29.74 70.71 -20.34
C ALA A 50 30.16 70.01 -19.03
N ILE A 51 31.41 70.21 -18.58
CA ILE A 51 31.92 69.71 -17.29
C ILE A 51 31.09 70.26 -16.12
N ALA A 52 30.88 71.58 -16.13
CA ALA A 52 30.09 72.29 -15.12
C ALA A 52 28.68 71.69 -14.99
N CYS A 53 28.15 71.15 -16.08
CA CYS A 53 26.83 70.54 -16.21
C CYS A 53 26.86 68.99 -16.16
N HIS A 54 27.84 68.38 -15.48
CA HIS A 54 27.98 66.92 -15.34
C HIS A 54 28.13 66.14 -16.66
N GLY A 55 28.69 66.77 -17.70
CA GLY A 55 28.84 66.19 -19.05
C GLY A 55 29.60 64.87 -19.11
N LEU A 56 30.56 64.63 -18.20
CA LEU A 56 31.30 63.37 -18.11
C LEU A 56 30.43 62.15 -17.80
N LYS A 57 29.26 62.36 -17.19
CA LYS A 57 28.30 61.29 -16.86
C LYS A 57 27.10 61.28 -17.81
N ASN A 58 27.12 62.10 -18.87
CA ASN A 58 26.06 62.14 -19.87
C ASN A 58 26.22 61.00 -20.87
N ARG A 59 25.32 60.01 -20.82
CA ARG A 59 25.33 58.83 -21.71
C ARG A 59 25.01 59.14 -23.17
N GLN A 60 24.43 60.31 -23.45
CA GLN A 60 24.05 60.70 -24.81
C GLN A 60 25.18 61.38 -25.58
N MET A 61 26.29 61.70 -24.92
CA MET A 61 27.44 62.34 -25.54
C MET A 61 28.30 61.33 -26.31
N LYS A 62 28.89 61.75 -27.44
CA LYS A 62 29.76 60.88 -28.23
C LYS A 62 31.03 60.52 -27.44
N PRO A 63 31.51 59.26 -27.50
CA PRO A 63 32.70 58.83 -26.75
C PRO A 63 33.95 59.69 -27.00
N ALA A 64 34.20 60.06 -28.27
CA ALA A 64 35.34 60.91 -28.63
C ALA A 64 35.27 62.31 -27.97
N LEU A 65 34.07 62.88 -27.85
CA LEU A 65 33.86 64.17 -27.18
C LEU A 65 33.99 64.02 -25.66
N GLN A 66 33.45 62.94 -25.10
CA GLN A 66 33.59 62.62 -23.69
C GLN A 66 35.06 62.44 -23.29
N GLU A 67 35.88 61.84 -24.14
CA GLU A 67 37.33 61.70 -23.95
C GLU A 67 38.05 63.05 -23.98
N LYS A 68 37.74 63.94 -24.95
CA LYS A 68 38.28 65.31 -24.99
C LYS A 68 37.97 66.09 -23.71
N ILE A 69 36.74 65.96 -23.20
CA ILE A 69 36.32 66.58 -21.93
C ILE A 69 37.05 65.95 -20.74
N LYS A 70 37.16 64.61 -20.72
CA LYS A 70 37.83 63.88 -19.64
C LYS A 70 39.28 64.29 -19.52
N ASN A 71 40.00 64.42 -20.64
CA ASN A 71 41.40 64.82 -20.64
C ASN A 71 41.61 66.16 -19.94
N LEU A 72 40.67 67.12 -20.01
CA LEU A 72 40.80 68.42 -19.33
C LEU A 72 40.79 68.34 -17.79
N ILE A 73 40.34 67.24 -17.19
CA ILE A 73 40.25 67.05 -15.74
C ILE A 73 41.09 65.87 -15.25
N ASP A 74 41.30 64.88 -16.10
CA ASP A 74 41.86 63.58 -15.77
C ASP A 74 43.02 63.25 -16.70
N SER A 75 44.04 64.10 -16.67
CA SER A 75 45.31 63.87 -17.37
C SER A 75 46.49 64.34 -16.52
N ASP A 76 47.63 63.67 -16.66
CA ASP A 76 48.80 63.94 -15.82
C ASP A 76 49.54 65.25 -16.18
N TYR A 77 49.22 65.83 -17.34
CA TYR A 77 49.91 66.99 -17.90
C TYR A 77 49.09 68.28 -17.85
N GLN A 78 47.84 68.28 -17.33
CA GLN A 78 47.08 69.53 -17.19
C GLN A 78 46.12 69.54 -15.99
N ASP A 79 46.03 70.70 -15.33
CA ASP A 79 45.16 70.98 -14.18
C ASP A 79 44.18 72.12 -14.51
N LEU A 80 42.89 71.93 -14.23
CA LEU A 80 41.83 72.90 -14.52
C LEU A 80 41.15 73.37 -13.23
N SER A 81 40.89 74.66 -13.08
CA SER A 81 39.93 75.21 -12.11
C SER A 81 38.94 76.10 -12.85
N PHE A 82 37.68 76.12 -12.43
CA PHE A 82 36.65 76.92 -13.10
C PHE A 82 35.51 77.31 -12.17
N LYS A 83 34.81 78.36 -12.57
CA LYS A 83 33.51 78.75 -12.01
C LYS A 83 32.59 79.14 -13.16
N VAL A 84 31.40 78.55 -13.21
CA VAL A 84 30.37 78.84 -14.21
C VAL A 84 29.07 79.16 -13.48
N LYS A 85 28.41 80.25 -13.87
CA LYS A 85 27.13 80.71 -13.36
C LYS A 85 26.19 80.98 -14.53
N ILE A 86 24.98 80.44 -14.45
CA ILE A 86 23.96 80.58 -15.50
C ILE A 86 22.70 81.14 -14.85
N THR A 87 22.21 82.27 -15.38
CA THR A 87 20.93 82.90 -15.03
C THR A 87 19.91 82.72 -16.14
N ASP A 88 18.62 82.70 -15.80
CA ASP A 88 17.50 82.65 -16.75
C ASP A 88 17.22 84.01 -17.41
N ASN A 89 16.09 84.12 -18.12
CA ASN A 89 15.67 85.32 -18.85
C ASN A 89 15.32 86.49 -17.94
N ASP A 90 14.98 86.23 -16.68
CA ASP A 90 14.63 87.22 -15.66
C ASP A 90 15.82 87.51 -14.73
N ASP A 91 17.03 87.11 -15.14
CA ASP A 91 18.28 87.18 -14.38
C ASP A 91 18.30 86.41 -13.04
N ASN A 92 17.37 85.49 -12.83
CA ASN A 92 17.40 84.61 -11.67
C ASN A 92 18.46 83.52 -11.84
N LEU A 93 19.20 83.21 -10.76
CA LEU A 93 20.19 82.14 -10.76
C LEU A 93 19.53 80.78 -10.99
N GLU A 94 19.94 80.06 -12.03
CA GLU A 94 19.49 78.68 -12.27
C GLU A 94 20.55 77.66 -11.85
N LEU A 95 21.81 77.87 -12.25
CA LEU A 95 22.91 76.93 -12.00
C LEU A 95 24.19 77.68 -11.62
N MET A 96 24.90 77.16 -10.63
CA MET A 96 26.26 77.59 -10.28
C MET A 96 27.14 76.35 -10.09
N SER A 97 28.22 76.25 -10.87
CA SER A 97 29.17 75.15 -10.83
C SER A 97 30.57 75.66 -10.55
N GLU A 98 31.31 74.99 -9.67
CA GLU A 98 32.68 75.35 -9.34
C GLU A 98 33.60 74.13 -9.13
N LYS A 99 34.85 74.27 -9.61
CA LYS A 99 36.00 73.44 -9.26
C LYS A 99 37.10 74.38 -8.76
N LYS A 100 37.25 74.46 -7.44
CA LYS A 100 38.11 75.47 -6.78
C LYS A 100 39.60 75.15 -6.83
N ASP A 101 39.96 73.89 -6.60
CA ASP A 101 41.36 73.45 -6.57
C ASP A 101 41.75 72.86 -7.92
N LEU A 102 42.95 73.23 -8.38
CA LEU A 102 43.57 72.73 -9.59
C LEU A 102 43.76 71.20 -9.53
N LYS A 103 44.15 70.67 -8.36
CA LYS A 103 44.45 69.23 -8.17
C LYS A 103 43.25 68.39 -7.78
N ASN A 104 42.26 68.96 -7.10
CA ASN A 104 41.05 68.21 -6.72
C ASN A 104 40.14 68.00 -7.95
N LYS A 105 39.73 66.75 -8.21
CA LYS A 105 38.83 66.39 -9.32
C LYS A 105 37.34 66.65 -9.01
N GLU A 106 37.00 67.07 -7.80
CA GLU A 106 35.61 67.32 -7.38
C GLU A 106 35.01 68.56 -8.04
N ILE A 107 33.81 68.40 -8.60
CA ILE A 107 33.01 69.47 -9.21
C ILE A 107 31.72 69.60 -8.42
N ILE A 108 31.43 70.80 -7.92
CA ILE A 108 30.24 71.08 -7.12
C ILE A 108 29.25 71.89 -7.99
N LEU A 109 28.10 71.29 -8.29
CA LEU A 109 26.99 71.97 -8.96
C LEU A 109 25.89 72.31 -7.96
N ARG A 110 25.40 73.55 -7.95
CA ARG A 110 24.32 74.05 -7.09
C ARG A 110 23.16 74.64 -7.90
N ASP A 111 21.94 74.51 -7.38
CA ASP A 111 20.73 75.12 -7.94
C ASP A 111 20.49 76.56 -7.46
N ALA A 112 19.40 77.17 -7.91
CA ALA A 112 18.88 78.47 -7.46
C ALA A 112 18.76 78.62 -5.92
N ARG A 113 18.57 77.52 -5.19
CA ARG A 113 18.43 77.47 -3.72
C ARG A 113 19.75 77.14 -3.02
N ASN A 114 20.86 77.17 -3.74
CA ASN A 114 22.20 76.82 -3.27
C ASN A 114 22.34 75.36 -2.79
N LYS A 115 21.44 74.46 -3.22
CA LYS A 115 21.51 73.02 -2.91
C LYS A 115 22.39 72.31 -3.92
N ILE A 116 23.23 71.39 -3.44
CA ILE A 116 24.08 70.56 -4.30
C ILE A 116 23.19 69.63 -5.14
N ILE A 117 23.37 69.67 -6.46
CA ILE A 117 22.64 68.86 -7.42
C ILE A 117 23.49 67.62 -7.77
N SER A 118 22.97 66.44 -7.44
CA SER A 118 23.54 65.18 -7.93
C SER A 118 23.34 65.03 -9.44
N THR A 119 24.19 64.26 -10.09
CA THR A 119 24.10 63.98 -11.53
C THR A 119 22.70 63.50 -11.94
N ASP A 120 22.08 62.61 -11.17
CA ASP A 120 20.75 62.07 -11.47
C ASP A 120 19.66 63.15 -11.39
N HIS A 121 19.76 64.05 -10.40
CA HIS A 121 18.80 65.15 -10.27
C HIS A 121 18.97 66.16 -11.41
N PHE A 122 20.21 66.42 -11.82
CA PHE A 122 20.51 67.24 -13.00
C PHE A 122 19.88 66.65 -14.26
N GLN A 123 20.14 65.36 -14.55
CA GLN A 123 19.63 64.68 -15.74
C GLN A 123 18.10 64.57 -15.81
N LYS A 124 17.39 64.69 -14.68
CA LYS A 124 15.92 64.75 -14.63
C LYS A 124 15.36 66.14 -15.00
N LYS A 125 16.11 67.22 -14.76
CA LYS A 125 15.65 68.60 -14.97
C LYS A 125 16.22 69.24 -16.24
N TYR A 126 17.44 68.87 -16.63
CA TYR A 126 18.18 69.47 -17.74
C TYR A 126 18.61 68.44 -18.79
N ASN A 127 18.61 68.86 -20.05
CA ASN A 127 19.11 68.10 -21.19
C ASN A 127 20.35 68.80 -21.76
N LEU A 128 21.54 68.24 -21.50
CA LEU A 128 22.80 68.74 -22.04
C LEU A 128 23.03 68.12 -23.43
N ILE A 129 22.92 68.95 -24.46
CA ILE A 129 23.22 68.61 -25.85
C ILE A 129 24.59 69.20 -26.17
N TYR A 130 25.61 68.36 -26.29
CA TYR A 130 26.94 68.78 -26.75
C TYR A 130 27.37 67.93 -27.93
N ASP A 131 27.54 68.57 -29.08
CA ASP A 131 27.80 67.88 -30.35
C ASP A 131 28.81 68.66 -31.22
N ILE A 132 29.65 67.91 -31.94
CA ILE A 132 30.50 68.38 -33.05
C ILE A 132 29.89 67.80 -34.32
N PRO A 133 29.23 68.58 -35.20
CA PRO A 133 28.53 68.05 -36.35
C PRO A 133 29.51 67.59 -37.44
N GLU A 134 29.60 66.28 -37.66
CA GLU A 134 30.40 65.63 -38.71
C GLU A 134 29.54 64.61 -39.45
N ASN A 135 29.65 64.50 -40.79
CA ASN A 135 28.91 63.55 -41.62
C ASN A 135 27.35 63.54 -41.41
N PRO A 136 26.63 64.54 -41.94
CA PRO A 136 25.22 64.79 -41.60
C PRO A 136 24.22 63.72 -42.04
N THR A 137 24.49 63.03 -43.15
CA THR A 137 23.57 62.06 -43.78
C THR A 137 23.38 60.80 -42.93
N GLU A 138 24.42 60.39 -42.20
CA GLU A 138 24.36 59.23 -41.30
C GLU A 138 23.73 59.58 -39.94
N ARG A 139 23.86 60.85 -39.51
CA ARG A 139 23.46 61.30 -38.17
C ARG A 139 21.95 61.47 -37.97
N LEU A 140 21.16 61.61 -39.03
CA LEU A 140 19.69 61.57 -38.90
C LEU A 140 19.21 60.25 -38.25
N ARG A 141 19.97 59.16 -38.37
CA ARG A 141 19.68 57.88 -37.70
C ARG A 141 19.92 57.93 -36.19
N GLU A 142 20.85 58.74 -35.72
CA GLU A 142 21.13 58.89 -34.28
C GLU A 142 19.89 59.41 -33.53
N LEU A 143 19.01 60.16 -34.21
CA LEU A 143 17.72 60.63 -33.66
C LEU A 143 16.73 59.49 -33.33
N ILE A 144 16.97 58.26 -33.80
CA ILE A 144 16.16 57.08 -33.47
C ILE A 144 16.52 56.50 -32.10
N SER A 145 17.72 56.79 -31.57
CA SER A 145 18.16 56.26 -30.27
C SER A 145 17.18 56.59 -29.13
N GLU A 146 16.55 57.76 -29.18
CA GLU A 146 15.51 58.15 -28.22
C GLU A 146 14.26 57.26 -28.30
N ILE A 147 13.85 56.84 -29.50
CA ILE A 147 12.71 55.93 -29.68
C ILE A 147 13.02 54.59 -29.02
N LYS A 148 14.26 54.11 -29.13
CA LYS A 148 14.72 52.89 -28.44
C LYS A 148 14.60 53.06 -26.93
N ASP A 149 15.05 54.19 -26.38
CA ASP A 149 14.97 54.45 -24.94
C ASP A 149 13.52 54.57 -24.45
N ARG A 150 12.64 55.21 -25.22
CA ARG A 150 11.20 55.28 -24.94
C ARG A 150 10.53 53.90 -24.98
N ASN A 151 10.88 53.06 -25.96
CA ASN A 151 10.38 51.69 -26.03
C ASN A 151 10.79 50.87 -24.80
N LEU A 152 12.05 50.98 -24.37
CA LEU A 152 12.55 50.33 -23.15
C LEU A 152 11.84 50.85 -21.90
N TYR A 153 11.60 52.15 -21.81
CA TYR A 153 10.85 52.76 -20.69
C TYR A 153 9.44 52.15 -20.57
N PHE A 154 8.68 52.13 -21.66
CA PHE A 154 7.33 51.56 -21.65
C PHE A 154 7.34 50.05 -21.41
N GLN A 155 8.30 49.32 -21.98
CA GLN A 155 8.48 47.90 -21.69
C GLN A 155 8.68 47.64 -20.19
N HIS A 156 9.54 48.42 -19.54
CA HIS A 156 9.76 48.31 -18.10
C HIS A 156 8.49 48.66 -17.30
N LYS A 157 7.75 49.70 -17.70
CA LYS A 157 6.48 50.08 -17.05
C LYS A 157 5.41 48.99 -17.17
N LEU A 158 5.28 48.35 -18.34
CA LEU A 158 4.38 47.21 -18.54
C LEU A 158 4.79 46.03 -17.66
N GLY A 159 6.09 45.72 -17.57
CA GLY A 159 6.61 44.67 -16.71
C GLY A 159 6.28 44.89 -15.22
N LEU A 160 6.41 46.12 -14.73
CA LEU A 160 6.01 46.48 -13.37
C LEU A 160 4.51 46.30 -13.13
N LEU A 161 3.68 46.75 -14.08
CA LEU A 161 2.23 46.61 -13.98
C LEU A 161 1.81 45.13 -13.98
N ARG A 162 2.42 44.32 -14.84
CA ARG A 162 2.20 42.86 -14.89
C ARG A 162 2.50 42.20 -13.56
N SER A 163 3.68 42.48 -12.99
CA SER A 163 4.08 41.94 -11.68
C SER A 163 3.11 42.33 -10.58
N TYR A 164 2.66 43.58 -10.57
CA TYR A 164 1.67 44.06 -9.60
C TYR A 164 0.33 43.33 -9.74
N ILE A 165 -0.17 43.14 -10.97
CA ILE A 165 -1.43 42.40 -11.19
C ILE A 165 -1.29 40.93 -10.81
N LEU A 166 -0.17 40.28 -11.12
CA LEU A 166 0.10 38.91 -10.71
C LEU A 166 0.12 38.77 -9.18
N GLN A 167 0.71 39.74 -8.49
CA GLN A 167 0.70 39.79 -7.03
C GLN A 167 -0.75 39.88 -6.51
N ILE A 168 -1.54 40.83 -7.01
CA ILE A 168 -2.96 40.97 -6.61
C ILE A 168 -3.75 39.70 -6.93
N ILE A 169 -3.53 39.06 -8.08
CA ILE A 169 -4.17 37.79 -8.43
C ILE A 169 -3.80 36.70 -7.41
N THR A 170 -2.54 36.63 -7.02
CA THR A 170 -2.05 35.67 -6.02
C THR A 170 -2.70 35.93 -4.67
N GLU A 171 -2.73 37.19 -4.23
CA GLU A 171 -3.40 37.61 -3.00
C GLU A 171 -4.90 37.26 -3.00
N ILE A 172 -5.60 37.45 -4.12
CA ILE A 172 -7.01 37.02 -4.28
C ILE A 172 -7.14 35.49 -4.21
N GLN A 173 -6.25 34.74 -4.87
CA GLN A 173 -6.26 33.27 -4.84
C GLN A 173 -5.96 32.72 -3.45
N GLU A 174 -5.17 33.45 -2.66
CA GLU A 174 -4.85 33.10 -1.29
C GLU A 174 -5.88 33.61 -0.27
N ALA A 175 -6.78 34.51 -0.66
CA ALA A 175 -7.86 35.03 0.18
C ALA A 175 -9.03 34.05 0.33
N ARG A 176 -10.10 34.50 0.99
CA ARG A 176 -11.35 33.73 1.11
C ARG A 176 -12.02 33.58 -0.26
N ASP A 177 -12.07 32.36 -0.76
CA ASP A 177 -12.80 32.00 -1.99
C ASP A 177 -14.23 31.52 -1.66
N PRO A 178 -15.27 32.33 -1.91
CA PRO A 178 -16.66 31.97 -1.62
C PRO A 178 -17.15 30.79 -2.46
N ALA A 179 -16.73 30.69 -3.73
CA ALA A 179 -17.16 29.61 -4.62
C ALA A 179 -16.57 28.27 -4.16
N ARG A 180 -15.32 28.26 -3.70
CA ARG A 180 -14.72 27.06 -3.10
C ARG A 180 -15.39 26.69 -1.78
N ILE A 181 -15.74 27.67 -0.93
CA ILE A 181 -16.50 27.42 0.31
C ILE A 181 -17.83 26.72 0.01
N ASP A 182 -18.58 27.19 -0.98
CA ASP A 182 -19.86 26.58 -1.36
C ASP A 182 -19.68 25.20 -2.00
N SER A 183 -18.64 25.01 -2.82
CA SER A 183 -18.25 23.69 -3.34
C SER A 183 -17.95 22.71 -2.20
N VAL A 184 -17.11 23.10 -1.25
CA VAL A 184 -16.73 22.26 -0.11
C VAL A 184 -17.95 21.95 0.78
N LYS A 185 -18.87 22.91 0.99
CA LYS A 185 -20.14 22.67 1.71
C LYS A 185 -21.02 21.64 1.00
N ASN A 186 -21.14 21.74 -0.32
CA ASN A 186 -21.88 20.77 -1.13
C ASN A 186 -21.21 19.38 -1.11
N GLU A 187 -19.89 19.32 -1.24
CA GLU A 187 -19.12 18.07 -1.11
C GLU A 187 -19.38 17.42 0.26
N ILE A 188 -19.29 18.18 1.37
CA ILE A 188 -19.59 17.68 2.72
C ILE A 188 -21.01 17.12 2.81
N LYS A 189 -22.00 17.81 2.23
CA LYS A 189 -23.40 17.35 2.21
C LYS A 189 -23.53 16.00 1.48
N VAL A 190 -22.99 15.90 0.25
CA VAL A 190 -23.02 14.67 -0.56
C VAL A 190 -22.30 13.51 0.15
N PHE A 191 -21.13 13.77 0.75
CA PHE A 191 -20.39 12.75 1.50
C PHE A 191 -21.13 12.29 2.76
N ASN A 192 -21.84 13.19 3.45
CA ASN A 192 -22.67 12.84 4.61
C ASN A 192 -23.90 12.00 4.22
N GLU A 193 -24.60 12.36 3.15
CA GLU A 193 -25.73 11.59 2.62
C GLU A 193 -25.28 10.18 2.23
N ALA A 194 -24.21 10.07 1.43
CA ALA A 194 -23.65 8.78 1.04
C ALA A 194 -23.15 7.94 2.23
N LYS A 195 -22.56 8.57 3.25
CA LYS A 195 -22.16 7.88 4.50
C LYS A 195 -23.39 7.34 5.23
N THR A 196 -24.45 8.13 5.32
CA THR A 196 -25.69 7.75 6.02
C THR A 196 -26.36 6.56 5.33
N ASP A 197 -26.39 6.54 4.01
CA ASP A 197 -26.95 5.42 3.25
C ASP A 197 -26.09 4.15 3.39
N LEU A 198 -24.76 4.29 3.35
CA LEU A 198 -23.86 3.16 3.62
C LEU A 198 -24.02 2.58 5.03
N ILE A 199 -24.27 3.42 6.05
CA ILE A 199 -24.55 2.96 7.41
C ILE A 199 -25.85 2.15 7.45
N LYS A 200 -26.95 2.67 6.85
CA LYS A 200 -28.22 1.94 6.78
C LYS A 200 -28.08 0.59 6.09
N GLU A 201 -27.35 0.54 4.97
CA GLU A 201 -27.08 -0.72 4.26
C GLU A 201 -26.24 -1.70 5.10
N LEU A 202 -25.29 -1.17 5.88
CA LEU A 202 -24.45 -1.96 6.76
C LEU A 202 -25.25 -2.55 7.91
N ASP A 203 -26.13 -1.78 8.55
CA ASP A 203 -27.02 -2.24 9.63
C ASP A 203 -27.93 -3.39 9.13
N VAL A 204 -28.55 -3.23 7.95
CA VAL A 204 -29.38 -4.27 7.32
C VAL A 204 -28.56 -5.54 7.05
N LEU A 205 -27.32 -5.40 6.59
CA LEU A 205 -26.46 -6.54 6.27
C LEU A 205 -25.91 -7.23 7.53
N GLU A 206 -25.70 -6.50 8.62
CA GLU A 206 -25.33 -7.02 9.93
C GLU A 206 -26.44 -7.84 10.57
N GLU A 207 -27.68 -7.32 10.57
CA GLU A 207 -28.85 -8.07 11.04
C GLU A 207 -29.04 -9.35 10.22
N ARG A 208 -28.95 -9.26 8.88
CA ARG A 208 -29.06 -10.44 8.02
C ARG A 208 -27.93 -11.45 8.24
N LEU A 209 -26.70 -11.00 8.51
CA LEU A 209 -25.59 -11.89 8.84
C LEU A 209 -25.84 -12.61 10.18
N LYS A 210 -26.40 -11.90 11.16
CA LYS A 210 -26.77 -12.47 12.46
C LYS A 210 -27.81 -13.56 12.29
N GLU A 211 -28.85 -13.33 11.50
CA GLU A 211 -29.87 -14.34 11.16
C GLU A 211 -29.26 -15.58 10.49
N VAL A 212 -28.42 -15.40 9.47
CA VAL A 212 -27.79 -16.52 8.75
C VAL A 212 -26.85 -17.32 9.66
N LYS A 213 -26.06 -16.65 10.51
CA LYS A 213 -25.20 -17.30 11.51
C LYS A 213 -26.03 -18.10 12.50
N LEU A 214 -27.07 -17.48 13.07
CA LEU A 214 -27.97 -18.09 14.04
C LEU A 214 -28.60 -19.36 13.46
N PHE A 215 -29.16 -19.27 12.25
CA PHE A 215 -29.72 -20.41 11.53
C PHE A 215 -28.68 -21.53 11.31
N THR A 216 -27.51 -21.17 10.79
CA THR A 216 -26.46 -22.14 10.42
C THR A 216 -25.94 -22.88 11.65
N TYR A 217 -25.62 -22.16 12.71
CA TYR A 217 -25.01 -22.76 13.89
C TYR A 217 -25.98 -23.66 14.65
N ILE A 218 -27.24 -23.25 14.79
CA ILE A 218 -28.28 -24.07 15.43
C ILE A 218 -28.59 -25.31 14.58
N LYS A 219 -28.75 -25.15 13.25
CA LYS A 219 -29.05 -26.25 12.33
C LYS A 219 -27.99 -27.36 12.42
N PHE A 220 -26.72 -27.00 12.31
CA PHE A 220 -25.64 -27.99 12.27
C PHE A 220 -25.24 -28.49 13.66
N TYR A 221 -25.41 -27.71 14.74
CA TYR A 221 -25.25 -28.23 16.09
C TYR A 221 -26.23 -29.38 16.37
N VAL A 222 -27.53 -29.17 16.09
CA VAL A 222 -28.54 -30.21 16.33
C VAL A 222 -28.33 -31.41 15.42
N HIS A 223 -27.99 -31.18 14.14
CA HIS A 223 -27.64 -32.26 13.21
C HIS A 223 -26.48 -33.12 13.74
N TYR A 224 -25.37 -32.50 14.15
CA TYR A 224 -24.21 -33.24 14.65
C TYR A 224 -24.45 -33.85 16.03
N ASP A 225 -25.24 -33.23 16.91
CA ASP A 225 -25.67 -33.87 18.17
C ASP A 225 -26.47 -35.15 17.93
N ASP A 226 -27.40 -35.14 16.97
CA ASP A 226 -28.20 -36.31 16.62
C ASP A 226 -27.37 -37.40 15.93
N VAL A 227 -26.48 -37.02 15.02
CA VAL A 227 -25.57 -37.96 14.34
C VAL A 227 -24.60 -38.59 15.34
N THR A 228 -23.95 -37.81 16.21
CA THR A 228 -23.10 -38.31 17.29
C THR A 228 -23.85 -39.32 18.17
N ARG A 229 -25.08 -38.99 18.61
CA ARG A 229 -25.90 -39.91 19.42
C ARG A 229 -26.32 -41.18 18.68
N ARG A 230 -26.45 -41.14 17.35
CA ARG A 230 -26.78 -42.32 16.54
C ARG A 230 -25.56 -43.23 16.42
N VAL A 231 -24.42 -42.67 16.06
CA VAL A 231 -23.15 -43.41 15.94
C VAL A 231 -22.74 -44.03 17.29
N GLU A 232 -22.87 -43.30 18.40
CA GLU A 232 -22.62 -43.84 19.76
C GLU A 232 -23.54 -45.02 20.10
N ARG A 233 -24.81 -44.97 19.66
CA ARG A 233 -25.77 -46.07 19.86
C ARG A 233 -25.43 -47.29 18.99
N GLU A 234 -24.96 -47.07 17.77
CA GLU A 234 -24.53 -48.15 16.86
C GLU A 234 -23.28 -48.85 17.38
N ILE A 235 -22.23 -48.10 17.76
CA ILE A 235 -21.03 -48.65 18.42
C ILE A 235 -21.40 -49.46 19.67
N SER A 236 -22.32 -48.94 20.49
CA SER A 236 -22.79 -49.63 21.70
C SER A 236 -23.57 -50.92 21.41
N LYS A 237 -24.26 -51.01 20.26
CA LYS A 237 -24.97 -52.24 19.85
C LYS A 237 -23.98 -53.32 19.43
N ILE A 238 -23.02 -52.99 18.55
CA ILE A 238 -21.99 -53.92 18.07
C ILE A 238 -21.17 -54.47 19.25
N LYS A 239 -20.68 -53.59 20.15
CA LYS A 239 -19.95 -54.01 21.38
C LYS A 239 -20.80 -54.88 22.33
N ARG A 240 -22.13 -54.76 22.35
CA ARG A 240 -23.01 -55.63 23.15
C ARG A 240 -23.21 -57.00 22.51
N GLU A 241 -23.20 -57.09 21.19
CA GLU A 241 -23.35 -58.35 20.46
C GLU A 241 -22.08 -59.20 20.56
N GLU A 242 -20.89 -58.61 20.43
CA GLU A 242 -19.62 -59.31 20.71
C GLU A 242 -19.55 -59.87 22.13
N ASN A 243 -19.94 -59.07 23.13
CA ASN A 243 -19.92 -59.51 24.52
C ASN A 243 -20.90 -60.66 24.81
N LYS A 244 -22.01 -60.76 24.06
CA LYS A 244 -22.91 -61.92 24.14
C LYS A 244 -22.26 -63.16 23.54
N LYS A 245 -21.62 -63.04 22.37
CA LYS A 245 -20.91 -64.16 21.71
C LYS A 245 -19.78 -64.71 22.61
N LYS A 246 -18.96 -63.84 23.21
CA LYS A 246 -17.86 -64.22 24.14
C LYS A 246 -18.34 -64.97 25.40
N LYS A 247 -19.53 -64.63 25.93
CA LYS A 247 -20.12 -65.36 27.08
C LYS A 247 -20.58 -66.78 26.75
N VAL A 248 -21.05 -67.01 25.51
CA VAL A 248 -21.49 -68.33 25.06
C VAL A 248 -20.31 -69.30 24.94
N ILE A 249 -19.18 -68.85 24.40
CA ILE A 249 -17.94 -69.64 24.29
C ILE A 249 -17.47 -70.11 25.68
N LYS A 250 -17.44 -69.20 26.66
CA LYS A 250 -17.00 -69.52 28.04
C LYS A 250 -17.88 -70.56 28.74
N LYS A 251 -19.17 -70.60 28.41
CA LYS A 251 -20.10 -71.59 28.96
C LYS A 251 -19.88 -72.98 28.34
N ILE A 252 -19.71 -73.04 27.01
CA ILE A 252 -19.44 -74.29 26.27
C ILE A 252 -18.12 -74.92 26.72
N SER A 253 -17.06 -74.12 26.87
CA SER A 253 -15.75 -74.61 27.34
C SER A 253 -15.80 -75.16 28.78
N GLY A 254 -16.62 -74.55 29.64
CA GLY A 254 -16.85 -75.04 31.00
C GLY A 254 -17.54 -76.40 31.02
N GLU A 255 -18.64 -76.54 30.27
CA GLU A 255 -19.40 -77.79 30.14
C GLU A 255 -18.54 -78.93 29.55
N ALA A 256 -17.68 -78.64 28.57
CA ALA A 256 -16.75 -79.62 27.99
C ALA A 256 -15.68 -80.09 28.99
N SER A 257 -15.16 -79.17 29.82
CA SER A 257 -14.17 -79.48 30.86
C SER A 257 -14.73 -80.41 31.94
N ASP A 258 -15.93 -80.12 32.43
CA ASP A 258 -16.59 -80.96 33.45
C ASP A 258 -16.87 -82.37 32.93
N LEU A 259 -17.31 -82.47 31.67
CA LEU A 259 -17.59 -83.75 31.03
C LEU A 259 -16.31 -84.56 30.78
N LYS A 260 -15.17 -83.91 30.49
CA LYS A 260 -13.86 -84.55 30.35
C LYS A 260 -13.33 -85.08 31.68
N LYS A 261 -13.58 -84.37 32.78
CA LYS A 261 -13.26 -84.83 34.13
C LYS A 261 -14.07 -86.10 34.47
N HIS A 262 -15.37 -86.06 34.21
CA HIS A 262 -16.27 -87.20 34.41
C HIS A 262 -15.85 -88.43 33.57
N LEU A 263 -15.44 -88.24 32.31
CA LEU A 263 -14.86 -89.30 31.47
C LEU A 263 -13.66 -89.97 32.14
N THR A 264 -12.75 -89.16 32.67
CA THR A 264 -11.51 -89.64 33.31
C THR A 264 -11.81 -90.46 34.56
N ASP A 265 -12.76 -90.00 35.38
CA ASP A 265 -13.18 -90.69 36.60
C ASP A 265 -13.84 -92.06 36.28
N GLU A 266 -14.69 -92.12 35.25
CA GLU A 266 -15.32 -93.38 34.84
C GLU A 266 -14.32 -94.39 34.26
N ILE A 267 -13.33 -93.94 33.47
CA ILE A 267 -12.26 -94.81 32.98
C ILE A 267 -11.46 -95.38 34.16
N LYS A 268 -11.12 -94.54 35.15
CA LYS A 268 -10.39 -94.97 36.34
C LYS A 268 -11.18 -96.00 37.17
N ASN A 269 -12.50 -95.85 37.24
CA ASN A 269 -13.37 -96.84 37.90
C ASN A 269 -13.33 -98.19 37.17
N ILE A 270 -13.36 -98.18 35.83
CA ILE A 270 -13.24 -99.40 35.04
C ILE A 270 -11.86 -100.05 35.25
N GLU A 271 -10.77 -99.26 35.24
CA GLU A 271 -9.41 -99.73 35.52
C GLU A 271 -9.32 -100.45 36.88
N ASN A 272 -9.85 -99.84 37.93
CA ASN A 272 -9.83 -100.42 39.28
C ASN A 272 -10.57 -101.78 39.32
N LEU A 273 -11.77 -101.85 38.73
CA LEU A 273 -12.53 -103.10 38.67
C LEU A 273 -11.81 -104.17 37.85
N TYR A 274 -11.21 -103.77 36.72
CA TYR A 274 -10.41 -104.64 35.87
C TYR A 274 -9.24 -105.25 36.66
N TYR A 275 -8.50 -104.43 37.41
CA TYR A 275 -7.39 -104.90 38.25
C TYR A 275 -7.85 -105.78 39.41
N ASN A 276 -9.06 -105.58 39.94
CA ASN A 276 -9.62 -106.43 41.00
C ASN A 276 -10.00 -107.83 40.49
N VAL A 277 -10.54 -107.93 39.27
CA VAL A 277 -10.99 -109.21 38.70
C VAL A 277 -9.84 -110.04 38.12
N THR A 278 -8.84 -109.37 37.56
CA THR A 278 -7.75 -110.03 36.81
C THR A 278 -7.00 -111.11 37.61
N PRO A 279 -6.66 -110.94 38.90
CA PRO A 279 -6.00 -111.98 39.69
C PRO A 279 -6.82 -113.27 39.77
N LEU A 280 -8.14 -113.18 39.99
CA LEU A 280 -9.01 -114.37 40.04
C LEU A 280 -9.08 -115.07 38.68
N LEU A 281 -9.20 -114.31 37.59
CA LEU A 281 -9.17 -114.88 36.24
C LEU A 281 -7.82 -115.54 35.94
N GLN A 282 -6.71 -114.98 36.46
CA GLN A 282 -5.39 -115.59 36.33
C GLN A 282 -5.35 -116.96 37.02
N ASP A 283 -5.85 -117.07 38.24
CA ASP A 283 -5.82 -118.33 38.98
C ASP A 283 -6.67 -119.42 38.30
N LEU A 284 -7.80 -119.05 37.71
CA LEU A 284 -8.74 -120.01 37.11
C LEU A 284 -8.39 -120.37 35.65
N PHE A 285 -7.91 -119.41 34.86
CA PHE A 285 -7.84 -119.52 33.40
C PHE A 285 -6.42 -119.35 32.83
N SER A 286 -5.38 -119.20 33.67
CA SER A 286 -3.98 -119.13 33.19
C SER A 286 -3.46 -120.41 32.55
N LYS A 287 -4.17 -121.53 32.70
CA LYS A 287 -3.84 -122.86 32.16
C LYS A 287 -5.07 -123.46 31.47
N GLY A 288 -4.86 -124.30 30.47
CA GLY A 288 -5.94 -124.97 29.73
C GLY A 288 -6.47 -124.20 28.51
N LYS A 289 -7.71 -124.51 28.10
CA LYS A 289 -8.32 -124.04 26.84
C LYS A 289 -8.49 -122.52 26.77
N GLU A 290 -8.69 -121.85 27.91
CA GLU A 290 -8.97 -120.40 27.98
C GLU A 290 -7.72 -119.52 28.08
N LYS A 291 -6.51 -120.11 28.13
CA LYS A 291 -5.25 -119.37 28.33
C LYS A 291 -5.02 -118.23 27.32
N LYS A 292 -5.34 -118.47 26.04
CA LYS A 292 -5.14 -117.46 24.98
C LYS A 292 -6.04 -116.24 25.19
N ARG A 293 -7.30 -116.46 25.56
CA ARG A 293 -8.28 -115.41 25.85
C ARG A 293 -7.92 -114.64 27.12
N PHE A 294 -7.39 -115.33 28.13
CA PHE A 294 -6.94 -114.66 29.34
C PHE A 294 -5.73 -113.76 29.08
N LEU A 295 -4.80 -114.15 28.20
CA LEU A 295 -3.69 -113.27 27.80
C LEU A 295 -4.20 -111.99 27.12
N LEU A 296 -5.21 -112.10 26.24
CA LEU A 296 -5.86 -110.92 25.63
C LEU A 296 -6.51 -110.01 26.68
N TRP A 297 -7.16 -110.59 27.68
CA TRP A 297 -7.67 -109.83 28.81
C TRP A 297 -6.53 -109.16 29.59
N LYS A 298 -5.49 -109.90 29.97
CA LYS A 298 -4.40 -109.42 30.83
C LYS A 298 -3.54 -108.32 30.19
N GLU A 299 -3.30 -108.41 28.89
CA GLU A 299 -2.52 -107.43 28.12
C GLU A 299 -3.33 -106.17 27.78
N LEU A 300 -4.62 -106.13 28.15
CA LEU A 300 -5.50 -105.01 27.87
C LEU A 300 -5.05 -103.73 28.60
N ILE A 301 -4.99 -102.64 27.83
CA ILE A 301 -4.87 -101.27 28.35
C ILE A 301 -6.25 -100.61 28.26
N VAL A 302 -6.96 -100.54 29.40
CA VAL A 302 -8.36 -100.06 29.48
C VAL A 302 -8.55 -98.67 28.87
N ARG A 303 -7.60 -97.74 29.09
CA ARG A 303 -7.65 -96.38 28.52
C ARG A 303 -7.62 -96.37 27.00
N GLU A 304 -6.72 -97.15 26.41
CA GLU A 304 -6.54 -97.19 24.95
C GLU A 304 -7.72 -97.85 24.27
N GLU A 305 -8.27 -98.91 24.88
CA GLU A 305 -9.49 -99.58 24.43
C GLU A 305 -10.68 -98.60 24.37
N ILE A 306 -10.86 -97.77 25.40
CA ILE A 306 -11.97 -96.80 25.45
C ILE A 306 -11.74 -95.64 24.46
N ALA A 307 -10.48 -95.31 24.15
CA ALA A 307 -10.14 -94.27 23.18
C ALA A 307 -10.35 -94.71 21.71
N HIS A 308 -10.14 -95.99 21.39
CA HIS A 308 -10.21 -96.52 20.02
C HIS A 308 -11.45 -97.40 19.78
N ARG A 309 -12.59 -96.72 19.61
CA ARG A 309 -13.96 -97.26 19.53
C ARG A 309 -14.16 -98.48 18.62
N ASP A 310 -13.50 -98.48 17.46
CA ASP A 310 -13.79 -99.44 16.38
C ASP A 310 -12.76 -100.56 16.26
N PHE A 311 -11.56 -100.38 16.85
CA PHE A 311 -10.45 -101.31 16.68
C PHE A 311 -10.35 -102.36 17.78
N ASN A 312 -10.91 -102.07 18.96
CA ASN A 312 -10.59 -102.76 20.19
C ASN A 312 -11.90 -103.02 20.97
N GLN A 313 -12.41 -104.26 20.85
CA GLN A 313 -13.58 -104.76 21.59
C GLN A 313 -13.23 -105.85 22.61
N THR A 314 -11.94 -106.03 22.88
CA THR A 314 -11.37 -106.99 23.82
C THR A 314 -12.00 -106.88 25.21
N LEU A 315 -12.16 -105.68 25.76
CA LEU A 315 -12.78 -105.49 27.09
C LEU A 315 -14.24 -105.99 27.13
N LYS A 316 -14.97 -105.81 26.03
CA LYS A 316 -16.38 -106.25 25.91
C LYS A 316 -16.46 -107.75 25.69
N HIS A 317 -15.71 -108.26 24.72
CA HIS A 317 -15.76 -109.67 24.32
C HIS A 317 -15.20 -110.58 25.39
N GLU A 318 -13.99 -110.30 25.87
CA GLU A 318 -13.34 -111.13 26.89
C GLU A 318 -14.02 -110.94 28.26
N GLY A 319 -14.43 -109.71 28.60
CA GLY A 319 -15.17 -109.46 29.85
C GLY A 319 -16.50 -110.20 29.91
N SER A 320 -17.27 -110.24 28.81
CA SER A 320 -18.52 -111.01 28.74
C SER A 320 -18.24 -112.51 28.78
N HIS A 321 -17.23 -112.97 28.03
CA HIS A 321 -16.85 -114.38 27.99
C HIS A 321 -16.44 -114.92 29.37
N PHE A 322 -15.58 -114.20 30.10
CA PHE A 322 -15.17 -114.61 31.44
C PHE A 322 -16.30 -114.52 32.46
N ARG A 323 -17.19 -113.53 32.34
CA ARG A 323 -18.40 -113.47 33.16
C ARG A 323 -19.26 -114.72 32.95
N ASP A 324 -19.56 -115.06 31.71
CA ASP A 324 -20.43 -116.21 31.38
C ASP A 324 -19.81 -117.53 31.86
N LEU A 325 -18.48 -117.67 31.76
CA LEU A 325 -17.75 -118.82 32.31
C LEU A 325 -17.85 -118.88 33.84
N LEU A 326 -17.61 -117.75 34.53
CA LEU A 326 -17.70 -117.67 35.99
C LEU A 326 -19.14 -117.92 36.47
N GLU A 327 -20.14 -117.39 35.78
CA GLU A 327 -21.56 -117.63 36.09
C GLU A 327 -21.88 -119.11 36.00
N LYS A 328 -21.42 -119.79 34.94
CA LYS A 328 -21.61 -121.23 34.79
C LYS A 328 -20.99 -122.02 35.94
N GLU A 329 -19.77 -121.69 36.35
CA GLU A 329 -19.08 -122.31 37.48
C GLU A 329 -19.76 -121.99 38.82
N TYR A 330 -20.20 -120.76 39.02
CA TYR A 330 -20.95 -120.32 40.20
C TYR A 330 -22.27 -121.08 40.35
N TYR A 331 -23.08 -121.14 39.28
CA TYR A 331 -24.34 -121.89 39.31
C TYR A 331 -24.15 -123.40 39.40
N ALA A 332 -23.03 -123.95 38.94
CA ALA A 332 -22.69 -125.35 39.16
C ALA A 332 -22.36 -125.62 40.63
N GLN A 333 -21.58 -124.76 41.28
CA GLN A 333 -21.28 -124.87 42.72
C GLN A 333 -22.54 -124.72 43.59
N GLN A 334 -23.47 -123.87 43.20
CA GLN A 334 -24.77 -123.70 43.87
C GLN A 334 -25.64 -124.97 43.89
N LYS A 335 -25.33 -125.96 43.05
CA LYS A 335 -26.02 -127.26 43.04
C LYS A 335 -25.35 -128.33 43.90
N ALA A 336 -24.13 -128.09 44.38
CA ALA A 336 -23.40 -129.05 45.20
C ALA A 336 -24.01 -129.14 46.61
N ASP A 337 -24.22 -130.37 47.08
CA ASP A 337 -24.82 -130.61 48.40
C ASP A 337 -23.95 -130.00 49.52
N ASP A 338 -22.62 -130.03 49.40
CA ASP A 338 -21.67 -129.44 50.35
C ASP A 338 -21.84 -127.91 50.53
N LEU A 339 -22.14 -127.17 49.46
CA LEU A 339 -22.36 -125.72 49.55
C LEU A 339 -23.70 -125.42 50.21
N LYS A 340 -24.74 -126.18 49.85
CA LYS A 340 -26.06 -126.07 50.46
C LYS A 340 -26.02 -126.46 51.93
N GLU A 341 -25.25 -127.47 52.30
CA GLU A 341 -25.02 -127.87 53.68
C GLU A 341 -24.33 -126.75 54.45
N ALA A 342 -23.30 -126.12 53.87
CA ALA A 342 -22.65 -124.96 54.46
C ALA A 342 -23.58 -123.74 54.60
N GLU A 343 -24.46 -123.49 53.63
CA GLU A 343 -25.51 -122.46 53.69
C GLU A 343 -26.53 -122.77 54.80
N VAL A 344 -26.99 -124.02 54.90
CA VAL A 344 -27.87 -124.49 55.98
C VAL A 344 -27.19 -124.31 57.34
N PHE A 345 -25.91 -124.65 57.47
CA PHE A 345 -25.19 -124.39 58.73
C PHE A 345 -25.10 -122.89 59.04
N ARG A 346 -24.87 -122.04 58.05
CA ARG A 346 -24.85 -120.57 58.24
C ARG A 346 -26.23 -120.08 58.69
N GLU A 347 -27.31 -120.51 58.04
CA GLU A 347 -28.68 -120.15 58.40
C GLU A 347 -29.07 -120.66 59.79
N ILE A 348 -28.69 -121.90 60.14
CA ILE A 348 -28.93 -122.45 61.48
C ILE A 348 -28.14 -121.66 62.52
N ILE A 349 -26.87 -121.34 62.26
CA ILE A 349 -26.07 -120.49 63.16
C ILE A 349 -26.75 -119.13 63.33
N ASP A 350 -27.13 -118.45 62.25
CA ASP A 350 -27.79 -117.14 62.31
C ASP A 350 -29.11 -117.19 63.11
N VAL A 351 -29.88 -118.27 62.96
CA VAL A 351 -31.12 -118.48 63.74
C VAL A 351 -30.80 -118.73 65.21
N LEU A 352 -29.85 -119.60 65.52
CA LEU A 352 -29.48 -119.98 66.89
C LEU A 352 -28.76 -118.89 67.66
N GLU A 353 -27.99 -118.03 66.97
CA GLU A 353 -27.34 -116.87 67.58
C GLU A 353 -28.34 -115.95 68.28
N ASN A 354 -29.57 -115.82 67.77
CA ASN A 354 -30.63 -115.05 68.43
C ASN A 354 -31.08 -115.62 69.79
N TYR A 355 -30.70 -116.86 70.11
CA TYR A 355 -31.08 -117.58 71.33
C TYR A 355 -29.87 -118.03 72.15
N SER A 356 -28.65 -117.58 71.80
CA SER A 356 -27.39 -118.06 72.40
C SER A 356 -27.29 -117.86 73.91
N ASP A 357 -28.04 -116.91 74.47
CA ASP A 357 -28.00 -116.52 75.89
C ASP A 357 -28.96 -117.33 76.77
N LEU A 358 -29.84 -118.13 76.15
CA LEU A 358 -30.79 -118.97 76.85
C LEU A 358 -30.11 -120.27 77.31
N LYS A 359 -30.28 -120.64 78.59
CA LYS A 359 -29.79 -121.92 79.15
C LYS A 359 -30.65 -123.12 78.70
N ILE A 360 -30.96 -123.18 77.41
CA ILE A 360 -31.71 -124.27 76.80
C ILE A 360 -30.71 -125.31 76.30
N MET A 361 -31.00 -126.57 76.61
CA MET A 361 -30.26 -127.72 76.09
C MET A 361 -30.97 -128.22 74.84
N ILE A 362 -30.23 -128.46 73.76
CA ILE A 362 -30.79 -129.02 72.53
C ILE A 362 -31.16 -130.48 72.81
N PRO A 363 -32.46 -130.85 72.72
CA PRO A 363 -32.91 -132.21 72.98
C PRO A 363 -32.16 -133.22 72.10
N ILE A 364 -31.89 -134.42 72.63
CA ILE A 364 -31.12 -135.51 71.98
C ILE A 364 -29.60 -135.27 71.92
N ALA A 365 -29.14 -134.05 71.60
CA ALA A 365 -27.71 -133.75 71.51
C ALA A 365 -27.05 -133.43 72.87
N GLU A 366 -27.86 -133.11 73.90
CA GLU A 366 -27.42 -132.78 75.27
C GLU A 366 -26.32 -131.71 75.34
N VAL A 367 -26.33 -130.76 74.40
CA VAL A 367 -25.43 -129.58 74.40
C VAL A 367 -26.22 -128.28 74.50
N SER A 368 -25.62 -127.24 75.09
CA SER A 368 -26.21 -125.89 75.12
C SER A 368 -26.23 -125.28 73.71
N ILE A 369 -27.12 -124.31 73.48
CA ILE A 369 -27.19 -123.57 72.19
C ILE A 369 -25.83 -122.99 71.82
N SER A 370 -25.10 -122.37 72.76
CA SER A 370 -23.78 -121.78 72.50
C SER A 370 -22.76 -122.83 72.08
N ASN A 371 -22.74 -124.00 72.72
CA ASN A 371 -21.83 -125.09 72.34
C ASN A 371 -22.21 -125.68 70.98
N PHE A 372 -23.50 -125.75 70.65
CA PHE A 372 -23.94 -126.24 69.34
C PHE A 372 -23.59 -125.26 68.22
N ILE A 373 -23.67 -123.94 68.45
CA ILE A 373 -23.18 -122.94 67.51
C ILE A 373 -21.67 -123.13 67.27
N GLU A 374 -20.87 -123.36 68.31
CA GLU A 374 -19.43 -123.62 68.14
C GLU A 374 -19.16 -124.92 67.34
N ILE A 375 -19.93 -125.99 67.57
CA ILE A 375 -19.85 -127.23 66.76
C ILE A 375 -20.19 -126.94 65.30
N LEU A 376 -21.26 -126.19 65.04
CA LEU A 376 -21.66 -125.80 63.69
C LEU A 376 -20.60 -124.90 63.04
N ARG A 377 -20.01 -123.95 63.77
CA ARG A 377 -18.92 -123.08 63.28
C ARG A 377 -17.67 -123.88 62.95
N ASP A 378 -17.30 -124.86 63.78
CA ASP A 378 -16.19 -125.77 63.51
C ASP A 378 -16.45 -126.63 62.27
N LYS A 379 -17.68 -127.14 62.12
CA LYS A 379 -18.12 -127.80 60.89
C LYS A 379 -18.04 -126.85 59.69
N LEU A 380 -18.47 -125.60 59.84
CA LEU A 380 -18.42 -124.58 58.79
C LEU A 380 -16.97 -124.24 58.37
N LYS A 381 -15.98 -124.39 59.25
CA LYS A 381 -14.55 -124.26 58.88
C LYS A 381 -14.13 -125.30 57.83
N GLU A 382 -14.73 -126.49 57.82
CA GLU A 382 -14.48 -127.51 56.78
C GLU A 382 -14.88 -127.00 55.38
N TYR A 383 -15.88 -126.11 55.30
CA TYR A 383 -16.39 -125.52 54.05
C TYR A 383 -15.82 -124.11 53.75
N LYS A 384 -14.93 -123.56 54.58
CA LYS A 384 -14.41 -122.18 54.46
C LYS A 384 -13.85 -121.86 53.08
N ASN A 385 -13.10 -122.79 52.49
CA ASN A 385 -12.50 -122.61 51.16
C ASN A 385 -13.55 -122.61 50.04
N LEU A 386 -14.59 -123.42 50.18
CA LEU A 386 -15.70 -123.53 49.23
C LEU A 386 -16.52 -122.24 49.22
N ILE A 387 -16.87 -121.74 50.42
CA ILE A 387 -17.57 -120.46 50.61
C ILE A 387 -16.76 -119.29 50.03
N ALA A 388 -15.47 -119.18 50.40
CA ALA A 388 -14.61 -118.11 49.91
C ALA A 388 -14.47 -118.16 48.38
N LYS A 389 -14.38 -119.35 47.78
CA LYS A 389 -14.34 -119.53 46.33
C LYS A 389 -15.65 -119.06 45.67
N ASN A 390 -16.80 -119.39 46.24
CA ASN A 390 -18.11 -118.99 45.73
C ASN A 390 -18.33 -117.46 45.84
N GLU A 391 -17.94 -116.86 46.97
CA GLU A 391 -17.97 -115.40 47.18
C GLU A 391 -17.03 -114.66 46.20
N ASN A 392 -15.84 -115.21 45.94
CA ASN A 392 -14.92 -114.66 44.95
C ASN A 392 -15.49 -114.72 43.52
N TYR A 393 -16.17 -115.81 43.15
CA TYR A 393 -16.82 -115.93 41.84
C TYR A 393 -17.92 -114.88 41.68
N LYS A 394 -18.80 -114.75 42.67
CA LYS A 394 -19.87 -113.75 42.68
C LYS A 394 -19.31 -112.33 42.56
N SER A 395 -18.31 -111.99 43.38
CA SER A 395 -17.65 -110.68 43.35
C SER A 395 -17.01 -110.38 41.99
N ALA A 396 -16.37 -111.35 41.35
CA ALA A 396 -15.79 -111.16 40.03
C ALA A 396 -16.84 -111.01 38.92
N ILE A 397 -17.95 -111.76 38.99
CA ILE A 397 -19.10 -111.60 38.08
C ILE A 397 -19.69 -110.18 38.21
N ASP A 398 -19.90 -109.71 39.43
CA ASP A 398 -20.46 -108.38 39.71
C ASP A 398 -19.52 -107.27 39.20
N ASN A 399 -18.21 -107.42 39.42
CA ASN A 399 -17.21 -106.50 38.90
C ASN A 399 -17.17 -106.49 37.36
N LEU A 400 -17.23 -107.66 36.70
CA LEU A 400 -17.29 -107.75 35.24
C LEU A 400 -18.56 -107.11 34.67
N ASN A 401 -19.72 -107.35 35.29
CA ASN A 401 -20.96 -106.69 34.92
C ASN A 401 -20.87 -105.17 35.03
N THR A 402 -20.26 -104.69 36.12
CA THR A 402 -20.05 -103.24 36.33
C THR A 402 -19.09 -102.64 35.31
N ILE A 403 -18.01 -103.34 34.96
CA ILE A 403 -17.07 -102.95 33.88
C ILE A 403 -17.82 -102.80 32.55
N LEU A 404 -18.60 -103.79 32.16
CA LEU A 404 -19.33 -103.80 30.89
C LEU A 404 -20.37 -102.67 30.84
N ALA A 405 -21.12 -102.46 31.92
CA ALA A 405 -22.12 -101.39 32.03
C ALA A 405 -21.48 -100.00 31.97
N LYS A 406 -20.39 -99.77 32.72
CA LYS A 406 -19.67 -98.50 32.71
C LYS A 406 -19.02 -98.21 31.36
N ARG A 407 -18.47 -99.23 30.70
CA ARG A 407 -17.94 -99.11 29.33
C ARG A 407 -19.03 -98.62 28.36
N GLU A 408 -20.20 -99.25 28.35
CA GLU A 408 -21.31 -98.84 27.49
C GLU A 408 -21.82 -97.43 27.85
N TYR A 409 -21.85 -97.07 29.14
CA TYR A 409 -22.21 -95.73 29.57
C TYR A 409 -21.25 -94.66 29.04
N VAL A 410 -19.94 -94.87 29.19
CA VAL A 410 -18.91 -93.95 28.67
C VAL A 410 -19.04 -93.78 27.16
N LEU A 411 -19.19 -94.90 26.44
CA LEU A 411 -19.26 -94.91 24.98
C LEU A 411 -20.52 -94.23 24.45
N ASN A 412 -21.69 -94.46 25.07
CA ASN A 412 -22.96 -93.99 24.52
C ASN A 412 -23.39 -92.63 25.05
N ASN A 413 -22.92 -92.23 26.24
CA ASN A 413 -23.39 -91.00 26.88
C ASN A 413 -22.34 -89.90 26.98
N ILE A 414 -21.09 -90.25 27.33
CA ILE A 414 -20.06 -89.24 27.60
C ILE A 414 -19.38 -88.80 26.31
N LEU A 415 -18.81 -89.73 25.54
CA LEU A 415 -18.05 -89.41 24.33
C LEU A 415 -18.85 -88.67 23.24
N PRO A 416 -20.11 -89.05 22.91
CA PRO A 416 -20.91 -88.35 21.89
C PRO A 416 -21.33 -86.93 22.30
N LYS A 417 -21.49 -86.68 23.60
CA LYS A 417 -21.78 -85.34 24.12
C LYS A 417 -20.53 -84.45 24.03
N LEU A 418 -19.38 -85.03 24.32
CA LEU A 418 -18.09 -84.34 24.30
C LEU A 418 -17.70 -83.90 22.88
N SER A 419 -17.91 -84.76 21.87
CA SER A 419 -17.68 -84.41 20.46
C SER A 419 -18.61 -83.29 19.96
N LYS A 420 -19.90 -83.33 20.32
CA LYS A 420 -20.86 -82.26 19.99
C LYS A 420 -20.48 -80.91 20.59
N LEU A 421 -19.93 -80.91 21.81
CA LEU A 421 -19.50 -79.67 22.46
C LEU A 421 -18.27 -79.07 21.77
N TYR A 422 -17.31 -79.90 21.34
CA TYR A 422 -16.11 -79.40 20.63
C TYR A 422 -16.45 -78.80 19.25
N VAL A 423 -17.29 -79.45 18.45
CA VAL A 423 -17.75 -78.89 17.17
C VAL A 423 -18.46 -77.55 17.37
N LYS A 424 -19.34 -77.48 18.38
CA LYS A 424 -20.07 -76.25 18.70
C LYS A 424 -19.15 -75.13 19.20
N GLU A 425 -18.06 -75.46 19.89
CA GLU A 425 -17.05 -74.49 20.33
C GLU A 425 -16.26 -73.92 19.15
N GLU A 426 -15.84 -74.75 18.19
CA GLU A 426 -15.14 -74.32 16.98
C GLU A 426 -16.01 -73.43 16.09
N ASP A 427 -17.26 -73.84 15.81
CA ASP A 427 -18.22 -73.05 15.03
C ASP A 427 -18.47 -71.66 15.66
N THR A 428 -18.52 -71.60 16.99
CA THR A 428 -18.78 -70.34 17.71
C THR A 428 -17.53 -69.45 17.76
N LYS A 429 -16.31 -70.01 17.78
CA LYS A 429 -15.06 -69.23 17.70
C LYS A 429 -14.84 -68.63 16.31
N ALA A 430 -15.11 -69.40 15.25
CA ALA A 430 -15.03 -68.91 13.88
C ALA A 430 -16.01 -67.75 13.60
N ALA A 431 -17.16 -67.70 14.29
CA ALA A 431 -18.12 -66.59 14.19
C ALA A 431 -17.78 -65.35 15.07
N VAL A 432 -16.71 -65.42 15.86
CA VAL A 432 -16.22 -64.33 16.73
C VAL A 432 -14.93 -63.71 16.21
N ASP A 433 -14.07 -64.47 15.53
CA ASP A 433 -12.85 -63.98 14.86
C ASP A 433 -13.10 -63.36 13.48
N ASP A 434 -14.33 -62.89 13.21
CA ASP A 434 -14.64 -62.14 11.99
C ASP A 434 -14.21 -60.66 12.18
N ASP A 435 -13.03 -60.28 11.68
CA ASP A 435 -12.43 -58.92 11.72
C ASP A 435 -13.35 -57.81 11.15
N THR A 436 -14.49 -58.19 10.56
CA THR A 436 -15.50 -57.30 10.00
C THR A 436 -16.14 -56.38 11.05
N ASP A 437 -16.34 -56.85 12.29
CA ASP A 437 -16.94 -56.05 13.37
C ASP A 437 -15.94 -54.99 13.91
N ASP A 438 -14.65 -55.33 14.05
CA ASP A 438 -13.60 -54.41 14.52
C ASP A 438 -13.33 -53.28 13.51
N TYR A 439 -13.25 -53.59 12.21
CA TYR A 439 -13.11 -52.57 11.16
C TYR A 439 -14.32 -51.62 11.10
N GLN A 440 -15.54 -52.13 11.31
CA GLN A 440 -16.74 -51.30 11.39
C GLN A 440 -16.74 -50.38 12.61
N ILE A 441 -16.28 -50.88 13.76
CA ILE A 441 -16.13 -50.05 14.98
C ILE A 441 -15.11 -48.94 14.73
N GLU A 442 -13.94 -49.23 14.17
CA GLU A 442 -12.90 -48.23 13.88
C GLU A 442 -13.42 -47.12 12.95
N LYS A 443 -14.12 -47.50 11.87
CA LYS A 443 -14.74 -46.54 10.94
C LYS A 443 -15.79 -45.66 11.63
N LEU A 444 -16.63 -46.24 12.49
CA LEU A 444 -17.64 -45.50 13.24
C LEU A 444 -16.99 -44.60 14.32
N GLU A 445 -15.89 -45.01 14.94
CA GLU A 445 -15.14 -44.21 15.91
C GLU A 445 -14.47 -42.99 15.25
N ASN A 446 -13.90 -43.16 14.06
CA ASN A 446 -13.38 -42.04 13.25
C ASN A 446 -14.49 -41.04 12.87
N GLN A 447 -15.64 -41.55 12.38
CA GLN A 447 -16.81 -40.69 12.12
C GLN A 447 -17.32 -40.00 13.39
N LEU A 448 -17.26 -40.67 14.54
CA LEU A 448 -17.66 -40.09 15.82
C LEU A 448 -16.75 -38.92 16.22
N ALA A 449 -15.44 -39.07 16.05
CA ALA A 449 -14.46 -38.03 16.33
C ALA A 449 -14.70 -36.78 15.47
N GLU A 450 -14.81 -36.94 14.15
CA GLU A 450 -15.08 -35.83 13.23
C GLU A 450 -16.40 -35.11 13.56
N ASN A 451 -17.47 -35.87 13.85
CA ASN A 451 -18.76 -35.28 14.20
C ASN A 451 -18.72 -34.57 15.56
N LYS A 452 -17.94 -35.05 16.54
CA LYS A 452 -17.73 -34.37 17.83
C LYS A 452 -17.00 -33.04 17.67
N GLU A 453 -15.97 -32.99 16.84
CA GLU A 453 -15.27 -31.73 16.53
C GLU A 453 -16.21 -30.70 15.90
N LYS A 454 -16.98 -31.11 14.89
CA LYS A 454 -17.97 -30.23 14.24
C LYS A 454 -19.05 -29.78 15.22
N LYS A 455 -19.55 -30.68 16.06
CA LYS A 455 -20.51 -30.35 17.12
C LYS A 455 -19.97 -29.27 18.06
N GLU A 456 -18.74 -29.41 18.55
CA GLU A 456 -18.16 -28.40 19.45
C GLU A 456 -17.82 -27.09 18.76
N TYR A 457 -17.42 -27.11 17.48
CA TYR A 457 -17.31 -25.89 16.68
C TYR A 457 -18.63 -25.11 16.64
N TYR A 458 -19.75 -25.77 16.34
CA TYR A 458 -21.05 -25.12 16.26
C TYR A 458 -21.61 -24.72 17.62
N LYS A 459 -21.33 -25.49 18.68
CA LYS A 459 -21.66 -25.13 20.06
C LYS A 459 -20.93 -23.86 20.50
N THR A 460 -19.62 -23.79 20.26
CA THR A 460 -18.80 -22.61 20.55
C THR A 460 -19.28 -21.40 19.75
N SER A 461 -19.63 -21.62 18.48
CA SER A 461 -20.18 -20.56 17.63
C SER A 461 -21.54 -20.03 18.10
N CYS A 462 -22.39 -20.89 18.69
CA CYS A 462 -23.64 -20.47 19.36
C CYS A 462 -23.36 -19.69 20.66
N PHE A 463 -22.40 -20.14 21.47
CA PHE A 463 -21.99 -19.41 22.68
C PHE A 463 -21.48 -18.00 22.37
N ASN A 464 -20.71 -17.85 21.29
CA ASN A 464 -20.25 -16.53 20.81
C ASN A 464 -21.41 -15.61 20.36
N LEU A 465 -22.61 -16.14 20.14
CA LEU A 465 -23.84 -15.38 19.90
C LEU A 465 -24.67 -15.16 21.18
N GLY A 466 -24.16 -15.55 22.35
CA GLY A 466 -24.84 -15.42 23.64
C GLY A 466 -25.87 -16.51 23.93
N ILE A 467 -25.84 -17.64 23.20
CA ILE A 467 -26.82 -18.73 23.34
C ILE A 467 -26.20 -19.84 24.17
N SER A 468 -26.85 -20.20 25.28
CA SER A 468 -26.41 -21.31 26.13
C SER A 468 -26.74 -22.68 25.53
N GLY A 469 -26.01 -23.72 25.93
CA GLY A 469 -26.16 -25.07 25.36
C GLY A 469 -27.55 -25.70 25.50
N GLN A 470 -28.35 -25.28 26.49
CA GLN A 470 -29.73 -25.75 26.68
C GLN A 470 -30.71 -25.02 25.75
N GLU A 471 -30.46 -23.74 25.48
CA GLU A 471 -31.30 -22.90 24.61
C GLU A 471 -31.20 -23.28 23.13
N ILE A 472 -30.05 -23.82 22.67
CA ILE A 472 -29.85 -24.19 21.25
C ILE A 472 -30.95 -25.14 20.75
N LYS A 473 -31.33 -26.12 21.57
CA LYS A 473 -32.39 -27.08 21.21
C LYS A 473 -33.78 -26.48 21.27
N MET A 474 -34.02 -25.56 22.20
CA MET A 474 -35.30 -24.84 22.31
C MET A 474 -35.51 -23.86 21.15
N LEU A 475 -34.43 -23.31 20.60
CA LEU A 475 -34.46 -22.38 19.47
C LEU A 475 -34.52 -23.07 18.10
N TYR A 476 -34.27 -24.39 18.01
CA TYR A 476 -34.32 -25.11 16.73
C TYR A 476 -35.69 -25.02 16.02
N PRO A 477 -36.85 -25.20 16.70
CA PRO A 477 -38.15 -25.07 16.06
C PRO A 477 -38.46 -23.64 15.57
N SER A 478 -38.08 -22.62 16.33
CA SER A 478 -38.37 -21.22 15.99
C SER A 478 -37.43 -20.67 14.92
N VAL A 479 -36.14 -21.00 14.97
CA VAL A 479 -35.11 -20.46 14.06
C VAL A 479 -34.96 -21.31 12.80
N VAL A 480 -34.86 -22.64 12.94
CA VAL A 480 -34.55 -23.52 11.79
C VAL A 480 -35.82 -23.98 11.10
N MET A 481 -36.90 -24.25 11.86
CA MET A 481 -38.17 -24.70 11.30
C MET A 481 -39.16 -23.57 10.99
N GLY A 482 -38.96 -22.37 11.56
CA GLY A 482 -39.83 -21.19 11.38
C GLY A 482 -39.90 -20.61 9.97
N ARG A 483 -40.79 -19.63 9.77
CA ARG A 483 -41.05 -19.01 8.44
C ARG A 483 -39.85 -18.24 7.89
N SER A 484 -39.04 -17.63 8.75
CA SER A 484 -37.83 -16.86 8.40
C SER A 484 -36.70 -17.72 7.81
N ALA A 485 -36.78 -19.05 7.96
CA ALA A 485 -35.83 -20.00 7.38
C ALA A 485 -36.15 -20.42 5.94
N LYS A 486 -37.27 -19.97 5.35
CA LYS A 486 -37.61 -20.26 3.95
C LYS A 486 -36.50 -19.73 3.04
N GLY A 487 -35.86 -20.63 2.30
CA GLY A 487 -34.71 -20.35 1.44
C GLY A 487 -33.35 -20.72 2.04
N LEU A 488 -33.17 -20.81 3.36
CA LEU A 488 -31.90 -21.26 3.97
C LEU A 488 -31.84 -22.78 4.22
N LYS A 489 -33.01 -23.43 4.28
CA LYS A 489 -33.15 -24.88 4.55
C LYS A 489 -32.43 -25.77 3.53
N GLU A 490 -32.46 -25.40 2.25
CA GLU A 490 -31.92 -26.19 1.13
C GLU A 490 -30.39 -26.11 1.02
N TYR A 491 -29.75 -25.16 1.69
CA TYR A 491 -28.30 -25.02 1.63
C TYR A 491 -27.57 -26.07 2.48
N LYS A 492 -26.49 -26.58 1.88
CA LYS A 492 -25.48 -27.44 2.54
C LYS A 492 -24.60 -26.63 3.48
N GLU A 493 -23.86 -27.33 4.34
CA GLU A 493 -22.95 -26.75 5.33
C GLU A 493 -21.94 -25.79 4.70
N THR A 494 -21.32 -26.20 3.60
CA THR A 494 -20.33 -25.41 2.85
C THR A 494 -20.95 -24.13 2.32
N HIS A 495 -22.10 -24.21 1.65
CA HIS A 495 -22.76 -23.03 1.07
C HIS A 495 -23.15 -21.99 2.14
N LEU A 496 -23.54 -22.43 3.34
CA LEU A 496 -23.86 -21.51 4.44
C LEU A 496 -22.60 -20.89 5.05
N LYS A 497 -21.51 -21.66 5.17
CA LYS A 497 -20.19 -21.13 5.57
C LYS A 497 -19.67 -20.09 4.57
N ASP A 498 -19.75 -20.37 3.28
CA ASP A 498 -19.34 -19.46 2.21
C ASP A 498 -20.17 -18.18 2.23
N LYS A 499 -21.50 -18.31 2.38
CA LYS A 499 -22.41 -17.17 2.50
C LYS A 499 -22.07 -16.29 3.72
N ILE A 500 -21.75 -16.89 4.87
CA ILE A 500 -21.30 -16.15 6.05
C ILE A 500 -19.96 -15.44 5.77
N TYR A 501 -19.03 -16.10 5.07
CA TYR A 501 -17.74 -15.52 4.71
C TYR A 501 -17.89 -14.33 3.76
N ASP A 502 -18.68 -14.47 2.69
CA ASP A 502 -18.92 -13.41 1.70
C ASP A 502 -19.63 -12.20 2.32
N MET A 503 -20.59 -12.44 3.20
CA MET A 503 -21.26 -11.37 3.95
C MET A 503 -20.28 -10.65 4.89
N LYS A 504 -19.41 -11.37 5.60
CA LYS A 504 -18.34 -10.75 6.43
C LYS A 504 -17.37 -9.92 5.58
N LYS A 505 -16.98 -10.42 4.40
CA LYS A 505 -16.10 -9.72 3.46
C LYS A 505 -16.77 -8.43 2.96
N THR A 506 -18.06 -8.50 2.65
CA THR A 506 -18.87 -7.35 2.23
C THR A 506 -18.99 -6.30 3.34
N LEU A 507 -19.25 -6.71 4.59
CA LEU A 507 -19.25 -5.82 5.76
C LEU A 507 -17.90 -5.12 5.93
N SER A 508 -16.80 -5.86 5.85
CA SER A 508 -15.46 -5.31 5.96
C SER A 508 -15.19 -4.26 4.88
N LYS A 509 -15.60 -4.52 3.63
CA LYS A 509 -15.49 -3.56 2.53
C LYS A 509 -16.32 -2.30 2.80
N LYS A 510 -17.60 -2.43 3.20
CA LYS A 510 -18.46 -1.28 3.53
C LYS A 510 -17.93 -0.47 4.72
N ARG A 511 -17.41 -1.12 5.77
CA ARG A 511 -16.76 -0.43 6.91
C ARG A 511 -15.53 0.38 6.48
N LYS A 512 -14.70 -0.18 5.58
CA LYS A 512 -13.56 0.55 4.99
C LYS A 512 -14.03 1.75 4.16
N GLU A 513 -15.09 1.60 3.37
CA GLU A 513 -15.68 2.70 2.61
C GLU A 513 -16.20 3.81 3.53
N ILE A 514 -16.91 3.49 4.62
CA ILE A 514 -17.36 4.45 5.64
C ILE A 514 -16.18 5.19 6.26
N ASN A 515 -15.14 4.48 6.71
CA ASN A 515 -13.94 5.09 7.29
C ASN A 515 -13.21 6.02 6.29
N GLY A 516 -13.20 5.65 5.01
CA GLY A 516 -12.67 6.51 3.94
C GLY A 516 -13.49 7.80 3.78
N LYS A 517 -14.83 7.68 3.77
CA LYS A 517 -15.75 8.83 3.73
C LYS A 517 -15.59 9.72 4.97
N GLU A 518 -15.40 9.14 6.15
CA GLU A 518 -15.17 9.86 7.41
C GLU A 518 -13.86 10.65 7.41
N SER A 519 -12.77 10.04 6.93
CA SER A 519 -11.49 10.73 6.75
C SER A 519 -11.62 11.91 5.79
N ASN A 520 -12.33 11.74 4.67
CA ASN A 520 -12.59 12.82 3.72
C ASN A 520 -13.44 13.94 4.32
N LEU A 521 -14.47 13.61 5.09
CA LEU A 521 -15.28 14.60 5.80
C LEU A 521 -14.46 15.38 6.83
N GLN A 522 -13.56 14.72 7.57
CA GLN A 522 -12.63 15.41 8.49
C GLN A 522 -11.67 16.34 7.75
N TYR A 523 -11.16 15.93 6.59
CA TYR A 523 -10.32 16.77 5.74
C TYR A 523 -11.09 17.99 5.23
N LEU A 524 -12.25 17.78 4.59
CA LEU A 524 -13.08 18.85 4.03
C LEU A 524 -13.58 19.82 5.10
N SER A 525 -13.92 19.34 6.30
CA SER A 525 -14.33 20.21 7.41
C SER A 525 -13.17 21.03 7.98
N LYS A 526 -11.94 20.50 8.01
CA LYS A 526 -10.73 21.28 8.33
C LYS A 526 -10.44 22.32 7.23
N GLU A 527 -10.59 21.94 5.96
CA GLU A 527 -10.42 22.84 4.83
C GLU A 527 -11.45 23.98 4.87
N LEU A 528 -12.73 23.67 5.13
CA LEU A 528 -13.80 24.65 5.28
C LEU A 528 -13.49 25.64 6.41
N LYS A 529 -13.12 25.16 7.60
CA LYS A 529 -12.73 26.04 8.73
C LYS A 529 -11.54 26.93 8.39
N ARG A 530 -10.57 26.41 7.63
CA ARG A 530 -9.41 27.18 7.17
C ARG A 530 -9.83 28.27 6.17
N LEU A 531 -10.74 27.96 5.24
CA LEU A 531 -11.24 28.90 4.23
C LEU A 531 -12.13 29.98 4.87
N GLU A 532 -13.00 29.62 5.82
CA GLU A 532 -13.92 30.56 6.50
C GLU A 532 -13.19 31.55 7.43
N ARG A 533 -11.99 31.22 7.91
CA ARG A 533 -11.14 32.11 8.74
C ARG A 533 -10.44 33.20 7.96
N LYS A 534 -10.38 33.11 6.63
CA LYS A 534 -9.73 34.12 5.79
C LYS A 534 -10.66 35.29 5.55
N GLU A 535 -10.10 36.48 5.38
CA GLU A 535 -10.88 37.63 4.91
C GLU A 535 -11.00 37.61 3.38
N PRO A 536 -12.13 38.08 2.82
CA PRO A 536 -12.29 38.22 1.38
C PRO A 536 -11.43 39.37 0.85
N HIS A 537 -10.77 39.15 -0.29
CA HIS A 537 -9.97 40.19 -0.92
C HIS A 537 -10.87 41.30 -1.52
N PRO A 538 -10.51 42.60 -1.42
CA PRO A 538 -11.30 43.69 -1.97
C PRO A 538 -11.66 43.54 -3.47
N TYR A 539 -10.77 42.91 -4.24
CA TYR A 539 -10.93 42.70 -5.68
C TYR A 539 -11.40 41.29 -6.08
N GLN A 540 -11.93 40.49 -5.15
CA GLN A 540 -12.38 39.11 -5.43
C GLN A 540 -13.33 39.03 -6.62
N ALA A 541 -14.28 39.96 -6.72
CA ALA A 541 -15.27 40.01 -7.80
C ALA A 541 -14.65 40.27 -9.19
N ASN A 542 -13.44 40.83 -9.24
CA ASN A 542 -12.75 41.21 -10.47
C ASN A 542 -11.67 40.20 -10.89
N LEU A 543 -11.54 39.04 -10.22
CA LEU A 543 -10.48 38.06 -10.50
C LEU A 543 -10.44 37.64 -11.98
N ASN A 544 -11.59 37.37 -12.58
CA ASN A 544 -11.67 36.96 -14.00
C ASN A 544 -11.25 38.09 -14.93
N PHE A 545 -11.65 39.33 -14.64
CA PHE A 545 -11.21 40.49 -15.41
C PHE A 545 -9.68 40.68 -15.31
N LEU A 546 -9.10 40.54 -14.11
CA LEU A 546 -7.67 40.66 -13.89
C LEU A 546 -6.88 39.57 -14.63
N LYS A 547 -7.32 38.31 -14.55
CA LYS A 547 -6.65 37.15 -15.17
C LYS A 547 -6.83 37.08 -16.69
N ASP A 548 -8.07 37.17 -17.15
CA ASP A 548 -8.40 36.77 -18.51
C ASP A 548 -8.37 37.95 -19.49
N THR A 549 -8.58 39.17 -18.98
CA THR A 549 -8.58 40.39 -19.79
C THR A 549 -7.31 41.20 -19.58
N LEU A 550 -7.13 41.77 -18.38
CA LEU A 550 -6.08 42.77 -18.14
C LEU A 550 -4.67 42.19 -18.27
N LEU A 551 -4.41 41.00 -17.70
CA LEU A 551 -3.10 40.35 -17.82
C LEU A 551 -2.79 39.97 -19.28
N ARG A 552 -3.79 39.48 -20.02
CA ARG A 552 -3.65 39.14 -21.44
C ARG A 552 -3.29 40.37 -22.27
N ASP A 553 -4.00 41.48 -22.07
CA ASP A 553 -3.77 42.71 -22.81
C ASP A 553 -2.38 43.29 -22.53
N ILE A 554 -1.90 43.21 -21.28
CA ILE A 554 -0.53 43.61 -20.92
C ILE A 554 0.51 42.73 -21.60
N GLN A 555 0.31 41.42 -21.63
CA GLN A 555 1.23 40.50 -22.32
C GLN A 555 1.28 40.77 -23.83
N ILE A 556 0.14 41.05 -24.46
CA ILE A 556 0.08 41.45 -25.87
C ILE A 556 0.86 42.76 -26.09
N MET A 557 0.71 43.75 -25.21
CA MET A 557 1.46 44.99 -25.27
C MET A 557 2.98 44.76 -25.09
N GLU A 558 3.40 43.93 -24.13
CA GLU A 558 4.82 43.58 -23.92
C GLU A 558 5.43 42.91 -25.15
N GLN A 559 4.70 41.97 -25.76
CA GLN A 559 5.13 41.32 -27.01
C GLN A 559 5.31 42.34 -28.13
N LYS A 560 4.34 43.26 -28.32
CA LYS A 560 4.47 44.34 -29.30
C LYS A 560 5.68 45.25 -29.02
N MET A 561 5.93 45.61 -27.76
CA MET A 561 7.10 46.44 -27.42
C MET A 561 8.43 45.74 -27.70
N ASN A 562 8.52 44.43 -27.47
CA ASN A 562 9.69 43.65 -27.86
C ASN A 562 9.92 43.65 -29.39
N ILE A 563 8.84 43.48 -30.17
CA ILE A 563 8.87 43.53 -31.63
C ILE A 563 9.32 44.94 -32.10
N PHE A 564 8.73 46.00 -31.56
CA PHE A 564 9.12 47.39 -31.86
C PHE A 564 10.57 47.68 -31.47
N GLY A 565 11.06 47.10 -30.38
CA GLY A 565 12.48 47.13 -30.01
C GLY A 565 13.38 46.51 -31.09
N SER A 566 12.97 45.39 -31.70
CA SER A 566 13.66 44.78 -32.85
C SER A 566 13.65 45.71 -34.06
N TYR A 567 12.48 46.22 -34.46
CA TYR A 567 12.32 47.14 -35.59
C TYR A 567 13.18 48.41 -35.44
N THR A 568 13.25 48.95 -34.24
CA THR A 568 14.09 50.12 -33.93
C THR A 568 15.57 49.79 -34.10
N LYS A 569 16.02 48.62 -33.64
CA LYS A 569 17.42 48.17 -33.85
C LYS A 569 17.74 47.99 -35.35
N GLN A 570 16.78 47.51 -36.15
CA GLN A 570 16.96 47.38 -37.61
C GLN A 570 17.20 48.74 -38.27
N LEU A 571 16.41 49.76 -37.91
CA LEU A 571 16.57 51.12 -38.42
C LEU A 571 17.91 51.75 -38.00
N ILE A 572 18.35 51.53 -36.75
CA ILE A 572 19.63 52.04 -36.24
C ILE A 572 20.80 51.37 -36.98
N ASN A 573 20.78 50.03 -37.12
CA ASN A 573 21.88 49.25 -37.66
C ASN A 573 21.86 49.13 -39.20
N ASN A 574 20.80 49.61 -39.87
CA ASN A 574 20.57 49.46 -41.30
C ASN A 574 20.63 47.99 -41.78
N LYS A 575 20.16 47.07 -40.93
CA LYS A 575 20.07 45.63 -41.21
C LYS A 575 18.62 45.22 -41.05
N TYR A 576 17.97 44.89 -42.16
CA TYR A 576 16.57 44.50 -42.20
C TYR A 576 16.49 42.98 -42.26
N ASP A 577 16.13 42.35 -41.15
CA ASP A 577 15.88 40.90 -41.11
C ASP A 577 14.42 40.59 -41.53
N SER A 578 14.00 39.34 -41.47
CA SER A 578 12.61 38.92 -41.74
C SER A 578 11.77 38.75 -40.46
N SER A 579 12.20 39.28 -39.31
CA SER A 579 11.47 39.12 -38.06
C SER A 579 10.20 40.00 -38.03
N GLY A 580 9.07 39.39 -37.65
CA GLY A 580 7.76 40.05 -37.47
C GLY A 580 6.88 40.17 -38.72
N ASP A 581 5.66 40.69 -38.55
CA ASP A 581 4.72 40.91 -39.65
C ASP A 581 5.21 42.04 -40.56
N LEU A 582 5.22 41.78 -41.88
CA LEU A 582 5.69 42.71 -42.89
C LEU A 582 4.83 43.99 -42.90
N GLU A 583 3.53 43.88 -42.63
CA GLU A 583 2.63 45.01 -42.63
C GLU A 583 2.77 45.86 -41.36
N ASP A 584 2.79 45.23 -40.17
CA ASP A 584 3.04 45.92 -38.90
C ASP A 584 4.39 46.64 -38.89
N ARG A 585 5.44 46.01 -39.43
CA ARG A 585 6.75 46.64 -39.58
C ARG A 585 6.72 47.88 -40.47
N LYS A 586 6.03 47.81 -41.61
CA LYS A 586 5.87 48.97 -42.52
C LYS A 586 5.16 50.11 -41.80
N LYS A 587 4.06 49.82 -41.10
CA LYS A 587 3.33 50.81 -40.29
C LYS A 587 4.22 51.45 -39.24
N TYR A 588 5.02 50.65 -38.53
CA TYR A 588 5.98 51.14 -37.53
C TYR A 588 7.03 52.07 -38.17
N PHE A 589 7.65 51.66 -39.27
CA PHE A 589 8.64 52.48 -39.98
C PHE A 589 8.04 53.78 -40.50
N ASP A 590 6.81 53.76 -41.01
CA ASP A 590 6.08 54.96 -41.42
C ASP A 590 5.85 55.94 -40.25
N HIS A 591 5.52 55.42 -39.06
CA HIS A 591 5.33 56.23 -37.86
C HIS A 591 6.66 56.84 -37.40
N VAL A 592 7.76 56.07 -37.44
CA VAL A 592 9.11 56.59 -37.16
C VAL A 592 9.50 57.67 -38.18
N ALA A 593 9.24 57.46 -39.47
CA ALA A 593 9.54 58.43 -40.52
C ALA A 593 8.76 59.74 -40.34
N SER A 594 7.48 59.64 -39.94
CA SER A 594 6.62 60.79 -39.63
C SER A 594 7.09 61.51 -38.36
N TYR A 595 7.50 60.76 -37.34
CA TYR A 595 8.08 61.31 -36.12
C TYR A 595 9.36 62.10 -36.41
N LEU A 596 10.28 61.54 -37.20
CA LEU A 596 11.52 62.21 -37.61
C LEU A 596 11.23 63.48 -38.40
N ALA A 597 10.27 63.46 -39.32
CA ALA A 597 9.84 64.64 -40.06
C ALA A 597 9.35 65.75 -39.13
N LYS A 598 8.47 65.42 -38.18
CA LYS A 598 7.97 66.36 -37.17
C LYS A 598 9.11 66.91 -36.29
N ARG A 599 10.05 66.04 -35.89
CA ARG A 599 11.19 66.38 -35.02
C ARG A 599 12.17 67.33 -35.70
N VAL A 600 12.51 67.09 -36.96
CA VAL A 600 13.41 67.96 -37.74
C VAL A 600 12.73 69.29 -38.09
N GLY A 601 11.42 69.27 -38.34
CA GLY A 601 10.69 70.45 -38.79
C GLY A 601 11.16 70.86 -40.19
N ILE A 602 11.34 72.15 -40.44
CA ILE A 602 11.68 72.66 -41.78
C ILE A 602 13.11 72.26 -42.20
N ILE A 603 13.25 71.75 -43.44
CA ILE A 603 14.52 71.40 -44.08
C ILE A 603 14.74 72.31 -45.29
N ARG A 604 15.92 72.90 -45.40
CA ARG A 604 16.33 73.64 -46.58
C ARG A 604 16.95 72.70 -47.61
N HIS A 605 16.51 72.77 -48.86
CA HIS A 605 17.10 72.04 -49.96
C HIS A 605 17.26 72.96 -51.17
N ILE A 606 18.50 73.08 -51.66
CA ILE A 606 18.89 74.07 -52.68
C ILE A 606 18.57 75.50 -52.16
N GLU A 607 17.58 76.18 -52.75
CA GLU A 607 17.22 77.57 -52.42
C GLU A 607 15.89 77.71 -51.68
N SER A 608 15.16 76.62 -51.45
CA SER A 608 13.82 76.66 -50.84
C SER A 608 13.75 75.84 -49.56
N ASP A 609 12.85 76.28 -48.68
CA ASP A 609 12.55 75.62 -47.43
C ASP A 609 11.33 74.70 -47.61
N TYR A 610 11.44 73.47 -47.12
CA TYR A 610 10.41 72.44 -47.24
C TYR A 610 10.01 71.91 -45.87
N VAL A 611 8.72 71.67 -45.68
CA VAL A 611 8.19 70.97 -44.51
C VAL A 611 8.12 69.47 -44.84
N PRO A 612 8.98 68.63 -44.25
CA PRO A 612 8.92 67.19 -44.42
C PRO A 612 7.63 66.64 -43.81
N GLU A 613 7.02 65.71 -44.52
CA GLU A 613 5.93 64.87 -44.02
C GLU A 613 6.47 63.53 -43.50
N LYS A 614 7.45 62.95 -44.23
CA LYS A 614 8.14 61.71 -43.83
C LYS A 614 9.63 61.78 -44.15
N ILE A 615 10.46 61.34 -43.21
CA ILE A 615 11.90 61.10 -43.43
C ILE A 615 12.12 59.58 -43.37
N ASP A 616 12.11 58.92 -44.53
CA ASP A 616 12.28 57.47 -44.63
C ASP A 616 13.76 57.10 -44.73
N LEU A 617 14.29 56.52 -43.66
CA LEU A 617 15.70 56.10 -43.58
C LEU A 617 15.99 54.77 -44.29
N VAL A 618 14.95 53.99 -44.62
CA VAL A 618 15.04 52.74 -45.38
C VAL A 618 15.17 53.06 -46.86
N ARG A 619 14.25 53.87 -47.39
CA ARG A 619 14.28 54.35 -48.78
C ARG A 619 15.29 55.47 -48.99
N LYS A 620 15.79 56.08 -47.91
CA LYS A 620 16.69 57.25 -47.91
C LYS A 620 16.09 58.44 -48.65
N THR A 621 14.81 58.72 -48.40
CA THR A 621 14.04 59.80 -49.05
C THR A 621 13.31 60.64 -48.02
N ILE A 622 13.09 61.91 -48.36
CA ILE A 622 12.31 62.88 -47.59
C ILE A 622 11.13 63.28 -48.48
N SER A 623 9.93 62.85 -48.08
CA SER A 623 8.68 63.29 -48.71
C SER A 623 8.20 64.54 -47.99
N THR A 624 7.87 65.59 -48.74
CA THR A 624 7.46 66.89 -48.20
C THR A 624 5.96 67.10 -48.37
N LYS A 625 5.36 67.98 -47.56
CA LYS A 625 3.93 68.36 -47.68
C LYS A 625 3.58 68.98 -49.05
N SER A 626 4.59 69.49 -49.76
CA SER A 626 4.45 70.04 -51.12
C SER A 626 4.41 68.96 -52.22
N GLY A 627 4.55 67.67 -51.86
CA GLY A 627 4.65 66.56 -52.79
C GLY A 627 6.05 66.32 -53.36
N LYS A 628 7.03 67.20 -53.08
CA LYS A 628 8.42 67.01 -53.49
C LYS A 628 9.09 65.90 -52.70
N GLU A 629 9.80 65.01 -53.41
CA GLU A 629 10.69 64.00 -52.82
C GLU A 629 12.16 64.41 -52.97
N ILE A 630 12.90 64.37 -51.86
CA ILE A 630 14.32 64.74 -51.80
C ILE A 630 15.09 63.49 -51.34
N LYS A 631 16.10 63.03 -52.09
CA LYS A 631 16.96 61.94 -51.60
C LYS A 631 17.87 62.51 -50.52
N ILE A 632 18.07 61.76 -49.42
CA ILE A 632 18.91 62.24 -48.30
C ILE A 632 20.35 62.48 -48.77
N ALA A 633 20.83 61.73 -49.77
CA ALA A 633 22.14 61.93 -50.39
C ALA A 633 22.28 63.26 -51.16
N ASP A 634 21.17 63.87 -51.57
CA ASP A 634 21.15 65.14 -52.33
C ASP A 634 21.12 66.36 -51.40
N LEU A 635 21.11 66.15 -50.07
CA LEU A 635 21.26 67.24 -49.11
C LEU A 635 22.73 67.67 -49.05
N GLY A 636 22.98 68.96 -49.27
CA GLY A 636 24.31 69.54 -49.03
C GLY A 636 24.73 69.33 -47.58
N THR A 637 26.05 69.25 -47.33
CA THR A 637 26.60 68.99 -45.99
C THR A 637 26.09 69.98 -44.94
N GLY A 638 26.08 71.29 -45.24
CA GLY A 638 25.52 72.30 -44.34
C GLY A 638 24.01 72.15 -44.09
N GLN A 639 23.23 71.78 -45.11
CA GLN A 639 21.78 71.57 -45.01
C GLN A 639 21.43 70.35 -44.14
N GLY A 640 22.17 69.25 -44.34
CA GLY A 640 22.01 68.06 -43.52
C GLY A 640 22.42 68.28 -42.06
N GLN A 641 23.49 69.04 -41.80
CA GLN A 641 23.90 69.39 -40.44
C GLN A 641 22.83 70.25 -39.75
N SER A 642 22.30 71.25 -40.45
CA SER A 642 21.17 72.08 -39.96
C SER A 642 19.97 71.23 -39.54
N ALA A 643 19.56 70.29 -40.40
CA ALA A 643 18.44 69.38 -40.13
C ALA A 643 18.70 68.49 -38.90
N TYR A 644 19.91 67.96 -38.74
CA TYR A 644 20.29 67.16 -37.57
C TYR A 644 20.28 67.98 -36.27
N LEU A 645 20.91 69.16 -36.26
CA LEU A 645 20.94 70.04 -35.09
C LEU A 645 19.54 70.49 -34.68
N LYS A 646 18.69 70.82 -35.65
CA LYS A 646 17.26 71.09 -35.40
C LYS A 646 16.54 69.87 -34.84
N GLY A 647 16.84 68.67 -35.34
CA GLY A 647 16.33 67.42 -34.80
C GLY A 647 16.73 67.19 -33.34
N LEU A 648 17.97 67.53 -32.95
CA LEU A 648 18.41 67.48 -31.54
C LEU A 648 17.64 68.47 -30.66
N LEU A 649 17.48 69.70 -31.14
CA LEU A 649 16.73 70.77 -30.45
C LEU A 649 15.22 70.50 -30.41
N GLY A 650 14.68 69.76 -31.38
CA GLY A 650 13.29 69.37 -31.51
C GLY A 650 12.87 68.16 -30.68
N ALA A 651 13.71 67.71 -29.73
CA ALA A 651 13.37 66.61 -28.83
C ALA A 651 12.12 66.95 -27.99
N ASP A 652 11.17 66.01 -27.95
CA ASP A 652 9.97 66.10 -27.13
C ASP A 652 10.26 65.65 -25.69
N ASP A 653 11.04 66.50 -25.03
CA ASP A 653 11.54 66.35 -23.69
C ASP A 653 11.12 67.56 -22.83
N ASN A 654 10.63 67.31 -21.62
CA ASN A 654 10.17 68.34 -20.69
C ASN A 654 11.33 69.03 -19.94
N ARG A 655 12.57 68.56 -20.15
CA ARG A 655 13.78 69.13 -19.53
C ARG A 655 14.20 70.45 -20.18
N LYS A 656 14.79 71.36 -19.39
CA LYS A 656 15.43 72.58 -19.90
C LYS A 656 16.70 72.23 -20.68
N ILE A 657 16.90 72.81 -21.85
CA ILE A 657 17.98 72.46 -22.78
C ILE A 657 19.22 73.33 -22.51
N ILE A 658 20.40 72.71 -22.54
CA ILE A 658 21.70 73.37 -22.65
C ILE A 658 22.34 72.84 -23.93
N ALA A 659 22.37 73.66 -24.98
CA ALA A 659 22.87 73.31 -26.30
C ALA A 659 24.24 73.93 -26.54
N LEU A 660 25.22 73.09 -26.84
CA LEU A 660 26.60 73.43 -27.12
C LEU A 660 26.95 72.80 -28.48
N PHE A 661 27.19 73.61 -29.50
CA PHE A 661 27.55 73.14 -30.83
C PHE A 661 28.94 73.66 -31.19
N ASP A 662 29.90 72.75 -31.31
CA ASP A 662 31.30 73.07 -31.63
C ASP A 662 31.61 72.78 -33.10
N GLU A 663 32.53 73.55 -33.67
CA GLU A 663 33.03 73.39 -35.05
C GLU A 663 31.94 73.27 -36.15
N VAL A 664 30.94 74.15 -36.16
CA VAL A 664 29.88 74.18 -37.22
C VAL A 664 30.39 74.69 -38.59
N ALA A 665 31.70 74.62 -38.86
CA ALA A 665 32.37 75.30 -39.96
C ALA A 665 31.92 74.89 -41.38
N MET A 666 31.23 73.76 -41.51
CA MET A 666 30.68 73.29 -42.79
C MET A 666 29.30 73.90 -43.11
N MET A 667 28.79 74.78 -42.25
CA MET A 667 27.53 75.49 -42.42
C MET A 667 27.79 76.94 -42.82
N ASP A 668 27.14 77.39 -43.91
CA ASP A 668 27.06 78.80 -44.25
C ASP A 668 25.99 79.51 -43.41
N SER A 669 25.97 80.85 -43.46
CA SER A 669 25.00 81.67 -42.72
C SER A 669 23.55 81.28 -43.02
N LYS A 670 23.25 80.85 -44.26
CA LYS A 670 21.92 80.38 -44.68
C LYS A 670 21.56 79.04 -44.02
N SER A 671 22.50 78.11 -43.85
CA SER A 671 22.28 76.83 -43.18
C SER A 671 22.17 76.97 -41.66
N LEU A 672 22.80 77.98 -41.05
CA LEU A 672 22.72 78.25 -39.60
C LEU A 672 21.44 78.99 -39.18
N THR A 673 20.86 79.80 -40.07
CA THR A 673 19.65 80.58 -39.78
C THR A 673 18.51 79.74 -39.18
N PRO A 674 18.16 78.56 -39.73
CA PRO A 674 17.13 77.69 -39.15
C PRO A 674 17.45 77.18 -37.73
N VAL A 675 18.74 77.06 -37.37
CA VAL A 675 19.18 76.66 -36.03
C VAL A 675 19.04 77.84 -35.07
N TYR A 676 19.41 79.05 -35.50
CA TYR A 676 19.23 80.28 -34.72
C TYR A 676 17.77 80.53 -34.39
N GLU A 677 16.87 80.44 -35.38
CA GLU A 677 15.43 80.57 -35.17
C GLU A 677 14.91 79.55 -34.14
N LYS A 678 15.39 78.30 -34.21
CA LYS A 678 14.96 77.28 -33.25
C LYS A 678 15.47 77.54 -31.83
N LEU A 679 16.71 78.01 -31.69
CA LEU A 679 17.25 78.41 -30.38
C LEU A 679 16.45 79.58 -29.79
N LYS A 680 16.12 80.59 -30.62
CA LYS A 680 15.27 81.73 -30.21
C LYS A 680 13.87 81.26 -29.77
N GLU A 681 13.22 80.40 -30.56
CA GLU A 681 11.91 79.82 -30.23
C GLU A 681 11.95 79.10 -28.87
N LEU A 682 12.94 78.23 -28.65
CA LEU A 682 13.07 77.47 -27.40
C LEU A 682 13.41 78.37 -26.21
N HIS A 683 14.20 79.43 -26.43
CA HIS A 683 14.55 80.41 -25.40
C HIS A 683 13.35 81.25 -24.97
N ASN A 684 12.55 81.73 -25.94
CA ASN A 684 11.33 82.50 -25.69
C ASN A 684 10.27 81.66 -24.96
N ASN A 685 10.21 80.36 -25.26
CA ASN A 685 9.31 79.42 -24.58
C ASN A 685 9.85 78.93 -23.21
N GLY A 686 10.97 79.47 -22.71
CA GLY A 686 11.58 79.08 -21.44
C GLY A 686 12.17 77.66 -21.39
N LYS A 687 12.26 76.99 -22.54
CA LYS A 687 12.75 75.60 -22.68
C LYS A 687 14.27 75.55 -22.89
N LEU A 688 14.91 76.59 -23.43
CA LEU A 688 16.37 76.68 -23.59
C LEU A 688 16.97 77.57 -22.50
N LEU A 689 17.98 77.06 -21.78
CA LEU A 689 18.73 77.81 -20.78
C LEU A 689 20.04 78.39 -21.33
N VAL A 690 20.73 77.63 -22.17
CA VAL A 690 22.00 78.02 -22.81
C VAL A 690 22.02 77.49 -24.24
N GLY A 691 22.42 78.33 -25.20
CA GLY A 691 22.68 77.96 -26.58
C GLY A 691 23.98 78.62 -27.06
N ILE A 692 25.04 77.85 -27.24
CA ILE A 692 26.32 78.36 -27.74
C ILE A 692 26.68 77.65 -29.04
N ILE A 693 26.90 78.43 -30.09
CA ILE A 693 27.38 77.94 -31.39
C ILE A 693 28.77 78.50 -31.64
N VAL A 694 29.71 77.64 -32.02
CA VAL A 694 31.12 77.98 -32.25
C VAL A 694 31.53 77.69 -33.70
N GLN A 695 32.14 78.67 -34.36
CA GLN A 695 32.66 78.56 -35.74
C GLN A 695 34.08 79.12 -35.89
N LYS A 696 34.82 78.62 -36.89
CA LYS A 696 36.15 79.11 -37.26
C LYS A 696 36.05 80.42 -38.05
N ALA A 697 36.80 81.44 -37.63
CA ALA A 697 37.01 82.69 -38.36
C ALA A 697 38.45 83.19 -38.14
N GLU A 698 38.86 84.26 -38.81
CA GLU A 698 40.20 84.85 -38.63
C GLU A 698 40.31 85.67 -37.35
N THR A 699 39.25 86.38 -36.99
CA THR A 699 39.17 87.25 -35.81
C THR A 699 38.09 86.76 -34.85
N ILE A 700 38.23 87.12 -33.57
CA ILE A 700 37.25 86.74 -32.56
C ILE A 700 36.06 87.69 -32.65
N ASN A 701 34.88 87.13 -32.82
CA ASN A 701 33.62 87.87 -32.80
C ASN A 701 32.59 87.12 -31.95
N VAL A 702 31.91 87.85 -31.08
CA VAL A 702 30.90 87.30 -30.17
C VAL A 702 29.61 88.05 -30.40
N THR A 703 28.62 87.36 -30.95
CA THR A 703 27.34 87.95 -31.33
C THR A 703 26.21 87.28 -30.57
N PRO A 704 25.34 88.04 -29.87
CA PRO A 704 24.11 87.49 -29.33
C PRO A 704 23.25 86.93 -30.46
N ILE A 705 22.67 85.74 -30.27
CA ILE A 705 21.64 85.20 -31.17
C ILE A 705 20.30 85.82 -30.71
N GLY A 706 20.20 87.15 -30.74
CA GLY A 706 19.06 87.95 -30.30
C GLY A 706 18.26 88.46 -31.47
#